data_AF-A0A935QVR3-F1
#
_entry.id   AF-A0A935QVR3-F1
#
_cell.length_a   1.000
_cell.length_b   1.000
_cell.length_c   1.000
_cell.angle_alpha   90.00
_cell.angle_beta   90.00
_cell.angle_gamma   90.00
#
_symmetry.space_group_name_H-M   'P 1'
#
loop_
_entity.id
_entity.type
_entity.pdbx_description
1 polymer ?
#
loop_
_entity_poly.entity_id
_entity_poly.type
_entity_poly.pdbx_seq_one_letter_code
_entity_poly.pdbx_strand_id
1 'polypeptide(L)'
;MPKSILLVDDDPETVMIVSEALAGTDFKVVQVRTLAEARSRISQRLPDLLVLDGFLPDGSGVAFIQSLRDRKIDLRVAYLSALWRDEAILGRLTGELGVCRVLHKPLGVSGLRLQIERCFEPEPVEVDEPLEALEPTPEPGRAIPWTPGAPRPPRSAPKPKTPAPPSRKKPLFAPGQPVPELGALEAQRQRLRRDSPDMRARLFDGLSDRVEELRQTLSEASQEERGGDAVLAAMELARRVERTATDIGLLSVAVSAAELRGALEAVEGGHLHLHEVLPALLDPLLLGVHAANPGERAEVADPELHLARVLLIDDEPQSFAAARAAARQRLFAIRCVRSAEEACALARAEPFDLALLRFDLHHEQGGVSAAEQLRAAHPGLPLGFLAEAWSPARRHRAAEIGAVLTAARPLTGDTLSAALRRIASPEGEPRVLLVDDDPNFTRVMTMLLGRVGVAVTAINDPERALGALTETRPDLLIVDALMPRVDGLDLCRAVRTNPAWDELPVVMLTGMSGRDVVVAGLEAGADDVLLKGIDTQELLARVRARIDRSRAARRRADRDARTGLYNRRASAEQLAARVEEARRLRRNLSVALVRLEGPAPVIDAALEPTAQALRGGLRGYDLLGRVGPTTFLATLASTPGDAATRVLRRVIEAVPGQTTDEDGLRLRLGVVCFPEDGGSPEELMRAALERVRER
;
A
#
# COMPACT_ATOMS: atom_id res chain seq x y z
N MET A 1 15.45 57.43 1.28
CA MET A 1 15.82 56.82 -0.02
C MET A 1 15.41 55.36 0.03
N PRO A 2 14.74 54.80 -0.99
CA PRO A 2 14.42 53.37 -1.01
C PRO A 2 15.72 52.55 -1.03
N LYS A 3 15.79 51.50 -0.21
CA LYS A 3 16.97 50.62 -0.13
C LYS A 3 17.02 49.74 -1.38
N SER A 4 18.16 49.68 -2.03
CA SER A 4 18.38 48.93 -3.26
C SER A 4 18.86 47.51 -2.99
N ILE A 5 18.17 46.53 -3.55
CA ILE A 5 18.53 45.11 -3.45
C ILE A 5 18.91 44.62 -4.86
N LEU A 6 20.08 44.01 -5.00
CA LEU A 6 20.47 43.29 -6.21
C LEU A 6 20.22 41.80 -5.99
N LEU A 7 19.25 41.22 -6.70
CA LEU A 7 18.99 39.78 -6.71
C LEU A 7 19.73 39.16 -7.90
N VAL A 8 20.56 38.16 -7.61
CA VAL A 8 21.35 37.41 -8.59
C VAL A 8 20.94 35.94 -8.51
N ASP A 9 20.00 35.56 -9.36
CA ASP A 9 19.42 34.21 -9.43
C ASP A 9 18.89 33.95 -10.85
N ASP A 10 19.17 32.78 -11.41
CA ASP A 10 18.67 32.36 -12.73
C ASP A 10 17.36 31.58 -12.64
N ASP A 11 16.96 31.10 -11.45
CA ASP A 11 15.67 30.45 -11.20
C ASP A 11 14.51 31.46 -11.22
N PRO A 12 13.55 31.33 -12.17
CA PRO A 12 12.39 32.21 -12.24
C PRO A 12 11.42 32.05 -11.05
N GLU A 13 11.40 30.92 -10.35
CA GLU A 13 10.52 30.69 -9.19
C GLU A 13 11.00 31.49 -7.97
N THR A 14 12.29 31.37 -7.62
CA THR A 14 12.94 32.18 -6.58
C THR A 14 12.74 33.68 -6.83
N VAL A 15 12.89 34.13 -8.08
CA VAL A 15 12.70 35.52 -8.48
C VAL A 15 11.27 36.01 -8.25
N MET A 16 10.28 35.18 -8.56
CA MET A 16 8.87 35.47 -8.29
C MET A 16 8.62 35.59 -6.78
N ILE A 17 9.12 34.64 -5.99
CA ILE A 17 8.97 34.60 -4.53
C ILE A 17 9.60 35.82 -3.85
N VAL A 18 10.82 36.22 -4.24
CA VAL A 18 11.48 37.42 -3.69
C VAL A 18 10.74 38.70 -4.09
N SER A 19 10.23 38.77 -5.33
CA SER A 19 9.45 39.92 -5.81
C SER A 19 8.11 40.05 -5.10
N GLU A 20 7.43 38.92 -4.83
CA GLU A 20 6.16 38.87 -4.09
C GLU A 20 6.36 39.21 -2.61
N ALA A 21 7.37 38.63 -1.95
CA ALA A 21 7.68 38.90 -0.54
C ALA A 21 8.06 40.37 -0.25
N LEU A 22 8.59 41.07 -1.26
CA LEU A 22 8.98 42.49 -1.16
C LEU A 22 7.98 43.45 -1.84
N ALA A 23 6.85 42.94 -2.35
CA ALA A 23 5.81 43.76 -2.95
C ALA A 23 5.23 44.76 -1.93
N GLY A 24 5.09 46.03 -2.33
CA GLY A 24 4.58 47.09 -1.46
C GLY A 24 5.53 47.56 -0.35
N THR A 25 6.83 47.23 -0.43
CA THR A 25 7.87 47.72 0.48
C THR A 25 8.70 48.86 -0.13
N ASP A 26 9.47 49.56 0.71
CA ASP A 26 10.44 50.58 0.27
C ASP A 26 11.73 50.00 -0.36
N PHE A 27 11.76 48.69 -0.64
CA PHE A 27 12.90 48.04 -1.30
C PHE A 27 12.78 48.12 -2.82
N LYS A 28 13.84 48.63 -3.47
CA LYS A 28 13.98 48.60 -4.93
C LYS A 28 14.82 47.38 -5.35
N VAL A 29 14.15 46.29 -5.72
CA VAL A 29 14.79 45.09 -6.24
C VAL A 29 15.21 45.31 -7.71
N VAL A 30 16.45 44.96 -8.03
CA VAL A 30 16.97 44.83 -9.39
C VAL A 30 17.42 43.38 -9.57
N GLN A 31 16.89 42.69 -10.57
CA GLN A 31 17.28 41.31 -10.88
C GLN A 31 18.36 41.29 -11.98
N VAL A 32 19.30 40.35 -11.84
CA VAL A 32 20.19 39.86 -12.90
C VAL A 32 20.28 38.33 -12.81
N ARG A 33 20.66 37.65 -13.90
CA ARG A 33 20.70 36.17 -13.95
C ARG A 33 22.12 35.58 -14.02
N THR A 34 23.14 36.45 -14.10
CA THR A 34 24.54 36.02 -14.22
C THR A 34 25.44 36.87 -13.31
N LEU A 35 26.57 36.29 -12.91
CA LEU A 35 27.62 36.97 -12.17
C LEU A 35 28.23 38.11 -13.01
N ALA A 36 28.37 37.94 -14.32
CA ALA A 36 28.85 38.96 -15.25
C ALA A 36 27.96 40.23 -15.23
N GLU A 37 26.63 40.06 -15.32
CA GLU A 37 25.66 41.15 -15.15
C GLU A 37 25.77 41.78 -13.74
N ALA A 38 25.90 40.95 -12.70
CA ALA A 38 26.07 41.43 -11.33
C ALA A 38 27.34 42.31 -11.17
N ARG A 39 28.48 41.93 -11.76
CA ARG A 39 29.70 42.78 -11.76
C ARG A 39 29.46 44.11 -12.45
N SER A 40 28.78 44.10 -13.60
CA SER A 40 28.45 45.32 -14.33
C SER A 40 27.59 46.25 -13.48
N ARG A 41 26.52 45.74 -12.86
CA ARG A 41 25.66 46.51 -11.95
C ARG A 41 26.41 47.07 -10.75
N ILE A 42 27.18 46.24 -10.04
CA ILE A 42 27.97 46.63 -8.86
C ILE A 42 28.98 47.74 -9.22
N SER A 43 29.61 47.68 -10.40
CA SER A 43 30.54 48.71 -10.87
C SER A 43 29.88 50.04 -11.23
N GLN A 44 28.58 50.04 -11.60
CA GLN A 44 27.81 51.25 -11.86
C GLN A 44 27.29 51.88 -10.56
N ARG A 45 26.82 51.05 -9.63
CA ARG A 45 26.30 51.47 -8.32
C ARG A 45 26.26 50.27 -7.37
N LEU A 46 26.85 50.43 -6.18
CA LEU A 46 26.71 49.45 -5.09
C LEU A 46 25.25 49.40 -4.60
N PRO A 47 24.66 48.19 -4.46
CA PRO A 47 23.37 48.03 -3.81
C PRO A 47 23.51 48.06 -2.28
N ASP A 48 22.41 48.26 -1.56
CA ASP A 48 22.38 48.22 -0.09
C ASP A 48 22.38 46.78 0.46
N LEU A 49 21.91 45.81 -0.34
CA LEU A 49 22.01 44.37 -0.09
C LEU A 49 22.18 43.61 -1.40
N LEU A 50 23.09 42.64 -1.42
CA LEU A 50 23.22 41.63 -2.46
C LEU A 50 22.53 40.34 -2.00
N VAL A 51 21.53 39.87 -2.73
CA VAL A 51 20.95 38.53 -2.57
C VAL A 51 21.49 37.67 -3.72
N LEU A 52 22.25 36.62 -3.40
CA LEU A 52 23.08 35.90 -4.38
C LEU A 52 22.89 34.39 -4.27
N ASP A 53 22.57 33.72 -5.38
CA ASP A 53 22.51 32.26 -5.41
C ASP A 53 23.89 31.59 -5.46
N GLY A 54 23.95 30.37 -4.93
CA GLY A 54 25.18 29.62 -4.77
C GLY A 54 25.77 29.07 -6.08
N PHE A 55 24.91 28.74 -7.03
CA PHE A 55 25.25 28.18 -8.34
C PHE A 55 24.55 29.00 -9.42
N LEU A 56 25.33 29.59 -10.33
CA LEU A 56 24.81 30.42 -11.43
C LEU A 56 25.45 29.96 -12.76
N PRO A 57 24.84 30.26 -13.92
CA PRO A 57 25.29 29.74 -15.22
C PRO A 57 26.75 30.05 -15.58
N ASP A 58 27.30 31.14 -15.02
CA ASP A 58 28.66 31.62 -15.26
C ASP A 58 29.59 31.53 -14.03
N GLY A 59 29.19 30.83 -12.96
CA GLY A 59 30.09 30.48 -11.85
C GLY A 59 29.44 30.26 -10.49
N SER A 60 30.27 30.12 -9.45
CA SER A 60 29.82 29.97 -8.07
C SER A 60 29.67 31.32 -7.36
N GLY A 61 28.56 31.50 -6.64
CA GLY A 61 28.34 32.65 -5.77
C GLY A 61 29.38 32.77 -4.65
N VAL A 62 29.96 31.65 -4.17
CA VAL A 62 31.03 31.69 -3.14
C VAL A 62 32.29 32.35 -3.68
N ALA A 63 32.73 31.92 -4.86
CA ALA A 63 33.88 32.51 -5.55
C ALA A 63 33.62 33.97 -5.96
N PHE A 64 32.37 34.32 -6.23
CA PHE A 64 31.97 35.70 -6.46
C PHE A 64 32.16 36.58 -5.22
N ILE A 65 31.65 36.17 -4.06
CA ILE A 65 31.81 36.91 -2.79
C ILE A 65 33.30 37.07 -2.46
N GLN A 66 34.08 36.00 -2.58
CA GLN A 66 35.55 36.06 -2.42
C GLN A 66 36.16 37.17 -3.29
N SER A 67 35.83 37.19 -4.59
CA SER A 67 36.34 38.22 -5.50
C SER A 67 35.89 39.66 -5.20
N LEU A 68 34.82 39.86 -4.41
CA LEU A 68 34.42 41.17 -3.89
C LEU A 68 35.26 41.55 -2.65
N ARG A 69 35.46 40.61 -1.72
CA ARG A 69 36.28 40.82 -0.50
C ARG A 69 37.75 41.05 -0.83
N ASP A 70 38.33 40.31 -1.79
CA ASP A 70 39.70 40.52 -2.29
C ASP A 70 39.91 41.94 -2.83
N ARG A 71 38.87 42.52 -3.43
CA ARG A 71 38.85 43.90 -3.94
C ARG A 71 38.48 44.95 -2.89
N LYS A 72 38.34 44.53 -1.61
CA LYS A 72 37.90 45.35 -0.48
C LYS A 72 36.55 46.04 -0.69
N ILE A 73 35.65 45.39 -1.42
CA ILE A 73 34.26 45.84 -1.59
C ILE A 73 33.47 45.35 -0.37
N ASP A 74 33.23 46.28 0.56
CA ASP A 74 32.31 46.06 1.67
C ASP A 74 30.87 46.19 1.19
N LEU A 75 30.13 45.09 1.30
CA LEU A 75 28.79 44.91 0.76
C LEU A 75 28.10 43.83 1.58
N ARG A 76 26.90 44.13 2.13
CA ARG A 76 26.09 43.15 2.86
C ARG A 76 25.58 42.11 1.85
N VAL A 77 25.80 40.84 2.16
CA VAL A 77 25.39 39.71 1.31
C VAL A 77 24.45 38.80 2.09
N ALA A 78 23.29 38.53 1.51
CA ALA A 78 22.45 37.39 1.85
C ALA A 78 22.67 36.30 0.79
N TYR A 79 23.01 35.09 1.21
CA TYR A 79 23.36 34.00 0.31
C TYR A 79 22.23 32.99 0.21
N LEU A 80 21.77 32.68 -1.00
CA LEU A 80 20.77 31.63 -1.22
C LEU A 80 21.51 30.28 -1.31
N SER A 81 21.04 29.28 -0.55
CA SER A 81 21.62 27.92 -0.58
C SER A 81 20.55 26.84 -0.71
N ALA A 82 20.80 25.91 -1.63
CA ALA A 82 20.10 24.63 -1.75
C ALA A 82 20.87 23.46 -1.09
N LEU A 83 22.09 23.70 -0.58
CA LEU A 83 22.92 22.69 0.11
C LEU A 83 22.90 22.98 1.62
N TRP A 84 22.19 22.17 2.40
CA TRP A 84 21.73 22.55 3.74
C TRP A 84 22.44 21.87 4.92
N ARG A 85 23.63 21.28 4.76
CA ARG A 85 24.32 20.58 5.88
C ARG A 85 25.85 20.49 5.84
N ASP A 86 26.52 21.30 5.04
CA ASP A 86 27.98 21.42 5.11
C ASP A 86 28.36 22.53 6.11
N GLU A 87 28.77 22.12 7.31
CA GLU A 87 29.16 22.98 8.43
C GLU A 87 30.40 23.82 8.08
N ALA A 88 31.30 23.31 7.23
CA ALA A 88 32.46 24.04 6.74
C ALA A 88 32.07 25.10 5.71
N ILE A 89 31.08 24.85 4.84
CA ILE A 89 30.53 25.88 3.94
C ILE A 89 29.80 26.95 4.75
N LEU A 90 28.99 26.60 5.75
CA LEU A 90 28.29 27.58 6.57
C LEU A 90 29.27 28.47 7.35
N GLY A 91 30.25 27.87 8.05
CA GLY A 91 31.27 28.61 8.79
C GLY A 91 32.15 29.48 7.89
N ARG A 92 32.45 29.04 6.66
CA ARG A 92 33.14 29.86 5.66
C ARG A 92 32.28 31.02 5.15
N LEU A 93 30.98 30.82 4.93
CA LEU A 93 30.07 31.89 4.49
C LEU A 93 29.92 32.98 5.56
N THR A 94 29.57 32.61 6.80
CA THR A 94 29.31 33.59 7.87
C THR A 94 30.60 34.16 8.46
N GLY A 95 31.62 33.32 8.68
CA GLY A 95 32.91 33.71 9.25
C GLY A 95 33.87 34.36 8.24
N GLU A 96 34.38 33.60 7.28
CA GLU A 96 35.43 34.09 6.36
C GLU A 96 34.93 35.14 5.35
N LEU A 97 33.68 34.99 4.86
CA LEU A 97 33.15 35.79 3.76
C LEU A 97 32.22 36.93 4.22
N GLY A 98 31.83 36.96 5.49
CA GLY A 98 30.96 37.99 6.07
C GLY A 98 29.58 38.02 5.40
N VAL A 99 28.98 36.86 5.15
CA VAL A 99 27.59 36.73 4.72
C VAL A 99 26.68 36.96 5.93
N CYS A 100 25.86 38.02 5.90
CA CYS A 100 25.03 38.42 7.04
C CYS A 100 23.80 37.52 7.26
N ARG A 101 23.41 36.73 6.25
CA ARG A 101 22.35 35.72 6.37
C ARG A 101 22.46 34.68 5.26
N VAL A 102 22.26 33.41 5.59
CA VAL A 102 21.96 32.39 4.59
C VAL A 102 20.43 32.22 4.52
N LEU A 103 19.88 32.26 3.31
CA LEU A 103 18.47 32.04 3.02
C LEU A 103 18.36 30.68 2.32
N HIS A 104 17.51 29.80 2.81
CA HIS A 104 17.48 28.40 2.37
C HIS A 104 16.38 28.18 1.32
N LYS A 105 16.75 27.66 0.14
CA LYS A 105 15.79 27.21 -0.88
C LYS A 105 15.17 25.86 -0.42
N PRO A 106 13.87 25.60 -0.62
CA PRO A 106 12.86 26.46 -1.26
C PRO A 106 12.43 27.63 -0.36
N LEU A 107 12.35 28.83 -0.93
CA LEU A 107 11.97 30.04 -0.20
C LEU A 107 10.45 30.10 -0.02
N GLY A 108 9.98 30.42 1.19
CA GLY A 108 8.58 30.74 1.46
C GLY A 108 8.35 32.26 1.49
N VAL A 109 7.26 32.74 0.87
CA VAL A 109 6.88 34.17 0.91
C VAL A 109 6.70 34.66 2.37
N SER A 110 6.07 33.84 3.21
CA SER A 110 5.88 34.09 4.63
C SER A 110 7.23 34.06 5.38
N GLY A 111 7.66 35.21 5.88
CA GLY A 111 8.88 35.36 6.68
C GLY A 111 10.14 35.76 5.90
N LEU A 112 10.20 35.53 4.58
CA LEU A 112 11.33 35.99 3.75
C LEU A 112 11.53 37.51 3.82
N ARG A 113 10.43 38.28 3.84
CA ARG A 113 10.47 39.73 4.07
C ARG A 113 11.20 40.09 5.37
N LEU A 114 10.81 39.46 6.49
CA LEU A 114 11.42 39.71 7.80
C LEU A 114 12.89 39.28 7.84
N GLN A 115 13.26 38.20 7.15
CA GLN A 115 14.66 37.79 7.02
C GLN A 115 15.50 38.79 6.23
N ILE A 116 14.95 39.40 5.17
CA ILE A 116 15.59 40.45 4.38
C ILE A 116 15.65 41.78 5.15
N GLU A 117 14.60 42.15 5.90
CA GLU A 117 14.61 43.32 6.80
C GLU A 117 15.67 43.16 7.90
N ARG A 118 15.78 41.97 8.51
CA ARG A 118 16.83 41.62 9.48
C ARG A 118 18.24 41.63 8.91
N CYS A 119 18.44 41.51 7.59
CA CYS A 119 19.74 41.71 6.99
C CYS A 119 20.26 43.16 7.12
N PHE A 120 19.46 44.10 7.64
CA PHE A 120 19.85 45.49 7.93
C PHE A 120 19.94 45.83 9.43
N GLU A 121 19.51 44.94 10.33
CA GLU A 121 19.58 45.14 11.78
C GLU A 121 21.02 44.92 12.31
N PRO A 122 21.37 45.46 13.50
CA PRO A 122 22.53 45.04 14.28
C PRO A 122 22.21 43.84 15.17
N GLU A 123 23.19 42.98 15.46
CA GLU A 123 23.00 41.79 16.31
C GLU A 123 22.87 42.16 17.81
N PRO A 124 21.97 41.52 18.57
CA PRO A 124 21.82 41.75 20.01
C PRO A 124 22.82 40.94 20.85
N VAL A 125 23.11 41.44 22.06
CA VAL A 125 24.03 40.83 23.04
C VAL A 125 23.24 40.18 24.17
N GLU A 126 23.57 38.94 24.55
CA GLU A 126 22.93 38.18 25.64
C GLU A 126 23.50 38.52 27.02
N VAL A 127 22.67 38.43 28.07
CA VAL A 127 23.07 38.53 29.49
C VAL A 127 22.22 37.53 30.31
N ASP A 128 22.88 36.70 31.12
CA ASP A 128 22.27 35.70 32.01
C ASP A 128 21.89 36.28 33.39
N GLU A 129 20.70 35.97 33.92
CA GLU A 129 20.42 35.90 35.37
C GLU A 129 19.14 35.05 35.66
N PRO A 130 19.07 34.24 36.74
CA PRO A 130 17.97 33.29 36.98
C PRO A 130 16.88 33.80 37.94
N LEU A 131 15.65 33.30 37.77
CA LEU A 131 14.44 33.67 38.55
C LEU A 131 14.23 32.85 39.83
N GLU A 132 13.92 33.53 40.94
CA GLU A 132 13.39 32.91 42.18
C GLU A 132 11.85 32.74 42.16
N ALA A 133 11.35 31.89 43.08
CA ALA A 133 10.02 31.28 43.03
C ALA A 133 8.87 32.12 43.63
N LEU A 134 7.64 31.82 43.18
CA LEU A 134 6.38 32.16 43.87
C LEU A 134 5.35 31.00 43.78
N GLU A 135 4.60 30.82 44.87
CA GLU A 135 3.69 29.68 45.14
C GLU A 135 2.21 29.89 44.68
N PRO A 136 1.31 28.87 44.74
CA PRO A 136 0.21 28.72 43.76
C PRO A 136 -1.25 28.92 44.26
N THR A 137 -2.16 29.22 43.31
CA THR A 137 -3.63 28.88 43.21
C THR A 137 -4.61 29.33 44.31
N PRO A 138 -5.88 29.76 43.99
CA PRO A 138 -7.03 28.86 43.67
C PRO A 138 -8.05 29.48 42.66
N GLU A 139 -9.22 28.94 42.23
CA GLU A 139 -9.86 27.60 42.14
C GLU A 139 -10.98 27.66 41.02
N PRO A 140 -11.58 26.54 40.57
CA PRO A 140 -12.47 26.52 39.39
C PRO A 140 -13.99 26.53 39.68
N GLY A 141 -14.81 27.03 38.74
CA GLY A 141 -16.21 26.61 38.65
C GLY A 141 -17.21 27.51 37.90
N ARG A 142 -17.82 26.98 36.81
CA ARG A 142 -19.28 26.85 36.61
C ARG A 142 -19.64 26.24 35.25
N ALA A 143 -20.50 25.23 35.25
CA ALA A 143 -21.12 24.66 34.06
C ALA A 143 -22.46 25.36 33.73
N ILE A 144 -22.89 25.31 32.47
CA ILE A 144 -24.20 25.79 31.98
C ILE A 144 -24.93 24.62 31.29
N PRO A 145 -26.26 24.41 31.48
CA PRO A 145 -26.94 23.21 30.97
C PRO A 145 -27.40 23.34 29.51
N TRP A 146 -27.34 22.23 28.78
CA TRP A 146 -27.84 22.11 27.40
C TRP A 146 -29.28 21.55 27.36
N THR A 147 -30.09 21.99 26.40
CA THR A 147 -31.47 21.50 26.20
C THR A 147 -31.69 21.00 24.76
N PRO A 148 -32.33 19.83 24.54
CA PRO A 148 -32.50 19.26 23.21
C PRO A 148 -33.90 19.47 22.61
N GLY A 149 -33.97 19.68 21.28
CA GLY A 149 -35.11 19.22 20.48
C GLY A 149 -35.71 20.21 19.46
N ALA A 150 -35.59 19.87 18.17
CA ALA A 150 -36.53 20.24 17.11
C ALA A 150 -36.50 19.18 15.97
N PRO A 151 -37.64 18.73 15.41
CA PRO A 151 -37.68 17.57 14.50
C PRO A 151 -37.59 17.94 13.00
N ARG A 152 -37.14 16.97 12.18
CA ARG A 152 -37.15 17.05 10.70
C ARG A 152 -38.49 16.58 10.10
N PRO A 153 -38.90 17.08 8.92
CA PRO A 153 -40.13 16.67 8.23
C PRO A 153 -40.02 15.28 7.56
N PRO A 154 -41.16 14.60 7.28
CA PRO A 154 -41.19 13.21 6.82
C PRO A 154 -40.91 13.04 5.31
N ARG A 155 -40.42 11.84 4.94
CA ARG A 155 -40.18 11.42 3.55
C ARG A 155 -41.47 10.97 2.86
N SER A 156 -41.54 11.20 1.54
CA SER A 156 -42.63 10.78 0.65
C SER A 156 -42.67 9.26 0.40
N ALA A 157 -43.88 8.71 0.24
CA ALA A 157 -44.16 7.29 0.03
C ALA A 157 -43.81 6.77 -1.39
N PRO A 158 -43.57 5.45 -1.57
CA PRO A 158 -43.23 4.85 -2.87
C PRO A 158 -44.44 4.56 -3.77
N LYS A 159 -44.23 4.57 -5.09
CA LYS A 159 -45.22 4.15 -6.11
C LYS A 159 -45.21 2.62 -6.32
N PRO A 160 -46.34 2.01 -6.73
CA PRO A 160 -46.46 0.55 -6.90
C PRO A 160 -45.79 0.02 -8.18
N LYS A 161 -45.44 -1.28 -8.17
CA LYS A 161 -44.82 -2.02 -9.28
C LYS A 161 -45.87 -2.59 -10.25
N THR A 162 -45.59 -2.52 -11.55
CA THR A 162 -46.34 -3.22 -12.62
C THR A 162 -45.68 -4.58 -12.93
N PRO A 163 -46.42 -5.68 -13.17
CA PRO A 163 -45.84 -6.98 -13.51
C PRO A 163 -45.48 -7.13 -15.00
N ALA A 164 -44.51 -7.99 -15.30
CA ALA A 164 -44.07 -8.33 -16.67
C ALA A 164 -44.76 -9.60 -17.22
N PRO A 165 -44.91 -9.75 -18.55
CA PRO A 165 -45.58 -10.90 -19.18
C PRO A 165 -44.64 -12.11 -19.40
N PRO A 166 -45.18 -13.33 -19.58
CA PRO A 166 -44.40 -14.57 -19.66
C PRO A 166 -43.74 -14.81 -21.04
N SER A 167 -42.55 -15.42 -21.03
CA SER A 167 -41.78 -15.73 -22.24
C SER A 167 -42.20 -17.04 -22.91
N ARG A 168 -42.41 -17.00 -24.24
CA ARG A 168 -42.62 -18.21 -25.07
C ARG A 168 -41.28 -18.77 -25.55
N LYS A 169 -41.07 -20.08 -25.39
CA LYS A 169 -39.96 -20.81 -26.02
C LYS A 169 -40.17 -20.88 -27.54
N LYS A 170 -39.11 -20.68 -28.34
CA LYS A 170 -39.06 -20.99 -29.78
C LYS A 170 -38.25 -22.28 -30.02
N PRO A 171 -38.59 -23.11 -31.02
CA PRO A 171 -37.77 -24.25 -31.43
C PRO A 171 -36.52 -23.80 -32.19
N LEU A 172 -35.47 -24.62 -32.18
CA LEU A 172 -34.11 -24.22 -32.59
C LEU A 172 -33.81 -24.22 -34.10
N PHE A 173 -34.70 -24.76 -34.95
CA PHE A 173 -34.47 -24.87 -36.39
C PHE A 173 -35.73 -24.56 -37.21
N ALA A 174 -35.54 -23.92 -38.36
CA ALA A 174 -36.59 -23.66 -39.34
C ALA A 174 -36.77 -24.87 -40.29
N PRO A 175 -37.98 -25.13 -40.83
CA PRO A 175 -38.19 -26.22 -41.77
C PRO A 175 -37.52 -25.90 -43.12
N GLY A 176 -36.69 -26.81 -43.65
CA GLY A 176 -36.24 -26.77 -45.04
C GLY A 176 -34.74 -26.83 -45.32
N GLN A 177 -33.85 -26.96 -44.32
CA GLN A 177 -32.43 -27.22 -44.58
C GLN A 177 -32.11 -28.72 -44.73
N PRO A 178 -31.19 -29.10 -45.63
CA PRO A 178 -30.81 -30.49 -45.84
C PRO A 178 -30.07 -31.06 -44.63
N VAL A 179 -30.40 -32.29 -44.25
CA VAL A 179 -29.72 -33.03 -43.18
C VAL A 179 -28.34 -33.47 -43.70
N PRO A 180 -27.23 -33.25 -42.96
CA PRO A 180 -25.91 -33.73 -43.37
C PRO A 180 -25.86 -35.26 -43.49
N GLU A 181 -25.12 -35.78 -44.46
CA GLU A 181 -24.95 -37.22 -44.64
C GLU A 181 -24.29 -37.89 -43.42
N LEU A 182 -24.69 -39.13 -43.13
CA LEU A 182 -24.26 -39.87 -41.93
C LEU A 182 -22.73 -39.91 -41.73
N GLY A 183 -21.95 -40.04 -42.80
CA GLY A 183 -20.48 -40.05 -42.72
C GLY A 183 -19.88 -38.73 -42.22
N ALA A 184 -20.46 -37.58 -42.58
CA ALA A 184 -20.05 -36.28 -42.05
C ALA A 184 -20.41 -36.15 -40.56
N LEU A 185 -21.59 -36.64 -40.18
CA LEU A 185 -22.06 -36.69 -38.79
C LEU A 185 -21.23 -37.64 -37.92
N GLU A 186 -20.74 -38.75 -38.47
CA GLU A 186 -19.84 -39.68 -37.77
C GLU A 186 -18.41 -39.14 -37.66
N ALA A 187 -17.86 -38.52 -38.70
CA ALA A 187 -16.58 -37.83 -38.62
C ALA A 187 -16.63 -36.65 -37.62
N GLN A 188 -17.73 -35.90 -37.61
CA GLN A 188 -17.98 -34.83 -36.64
C GLN A 188 -18.17 -35.38 -35.22
N ARG A 189 -18.89 -36.51 -35.05
CA ARG A 189 -18.99 -37.21 -33.75
C ARG A 189 -17.65 -37.78 -33.28
N GLN A 190 -16.80 -38.27 -34.17
CA GLN A 190 -15.46 -38.75 -33.80
C GLN A 190 -14.55 -37.60 -33.38
N ARG A 191 -14.58 -36.46 -34.08
CA ARG A 191 -13.88 -35.23 -33.64
C ARG A 191 -14.41 -34.74 -32.28
N LEU A 192 -15.73 -34.62 -32.12
CA LEU A 192 -16.36 -34.23 -30.85
C LEU A 192 -16.12 -35.24 -29.70
N ARG A 193 -15.91 -36.54 -30.01
CA ARG A 193 -15.50 -37.55 -29.02
C ARG A 193 -14.02 -37.42 -28.64
N ARG A 194 -13.14 -37.04 -29.58
CA ARG A 194 -11.73 -36.70 -29.32
C ARG A 194 -11.59 -35.41 -28.49
N ASP A 195 -12.51 -34.46 -28.70
CA ASP A 195 -12.63 -33.22 -27.94
C ASP A 195 -13.50 -33.35 -26.66
N SER A 196 -13.99 -34.55 -26.36
CA SER A 196 -14.81 -34.79 -25.15
C SER A 196 -13.95 -34.65 -23.88
N PRO A 197 -14.40 -33.92 -22.84
CA PRO A 197 -13.65 -33.74 -21.60
C PRO A 197 -13.16 -35.06 -20.99
N ASP A 198 -14.04 -36.07 -20.93
CA ASP A 198 -13.71 -37.40 -20.38
C ASP A 198 -12.61 -38.15 -21.16
N MET A 199 -12.50 -37.92 -22.48
CA MET A 199 -11.44 -38.53 -23.29
C MET A 199 -10.11 -37.81 -23.09
N ARG A 200 -10.14 -36.47 -23.02
CA ARG A 200 -8.96 -35.66 -22.70
C ARG A 200 -8.46 -35.91 -21.28
N ALA A 201 -9.35 -36.12 -20.31
CA ALA A 201 -9.00 -36.55 -18.96
C ALA A 201 -8.26 -37.89 -18.97
N ARG A 202 -8.84 -38.95 -19.56
CA ARG A 202 -8.18 -40.27 -19.64
C ARG A 202 -6.84 -40.25 -20.39
N LEU A 203 -6.73 -39.45 -21.45
CA LEU A 203 -5.46 -39.28 -22.18
C LEU A 203 -4.43 -38.47 -21.39
N PHE A 204 -4.88 -37.62 -20.46
CA PHE A 204 -4.02 -36.88 -19.54
C PHE A 204 -3.59 -37.73 -18.33
N ASP A 205 -4.48 -38.55 -17.77
CA ASP A 205 -4.16 -39.48 -16.69
C ASP A 205 -3.04 -40.43 -17.18
N GLY A 206 -3.26 -41.05 -18.34
CA GLY A 206 -2.24 -41.87 -19.02
C GLY A 206 -1.04 -41.11 -19.60
N LEU A 207 -1.02 -39.77 -19.57
CA LEU A 207 0.17 -38.95 -19.81
C LEU A 207 0.97 -38.79 -18.50
N SER A 208 0.27 -38.57 -17.38
CA SER A 208 0.88 -38.41 -16.06
C SER A 208 1.56 -39.71 -15.61
N ASP A 209 0.89 -40.85 -15.78
CA ASP A 209 1.45 -42.17 -15.48
C ASP A 209 2.76 -42.42 -16.25
N ARG A 210 2.80 -42.06 -17.54
CA ARG A 210 4.00 -42.24 -18.41
C ARG A 210 5.14 -41.30 -18.08
N VAL A 211 4.84 -40.11 -17.55
CA VAL A 211 5.86 -39.15 -17.13
C VAL A 211 6.49 -39.60 -15.80
N GLU A 212 5.70 -40.23 -14.93
CA GLU A 212 6.21 -40.86 -13.71
C GLU A 212 7.00 -42.14 -14.01
N GLU A 213 6.55 -42.97 -14.95
CA GLU A 213 7.30 -44.11 -15.50
C GLU A 213 8.65 -43.64 -16.07
N LEU A 214 8.65 -42.59 -16.90
CA LEU A 214 9.86 -41.95 -17.43
C LEU A 214 10.79 -41.43 -16.31
N ARG A 215 10.25 -40.79 -15.27
CA ARG A 215 11.01 -40.32 -14.11
C ARG A 215 11.69 -41.47 -13.38
N GLN A 216 11.00 -42.60 -13.23
CA GLN A 216 11.56 -43.79 -12.60
C GLN A 216 12.66 -44.43 -13.47
N THR A 217 12.41 -44.67 -14.76
CA THR A 217 13.43 -45.23 -15.68
C THR A 217 14.69 -44.38 -15.75
N LEU A 218 14.56 -43.05 -15.72
CA LEU A 218 15.71 -42.13 -15.70
C LEU A 218 16.47 -42.15 -14.36
N SER A 219 15.76 -42.36 -13.24
CA SER A 219 16.39 -42.58 -11.94
C SER A 219 17.19 -43.88 -11.91
N GLU A 220 16.66 -44.96 -12.50
CA GLU A 220 17.33 -46.26 -12.62
C GLU A 220 18.56 -46.16 -13.54
N ALA A 221 18.41 -45.55 -14.72
CA ALA A 221 19.51 -45.29 -15.66
C ALA A 221 20.66 -44.44 -15.07
N SER A 222 20.36 -43.60 -14.06
CA SER A 222 21.36 -42.77 -13.37
C SER A 222 22.24 -43.54 -12.37
N GLN A 223 21.83 -44.75 -11.96
CA GLN A 223 22.53 -45.56 -10.95
C GLN A 223 23.35 -46.71 -11.54
N GLU A 224 23.14 -47.08 -12.81
CA GLU A 224 23.92 -48.11 -13.50
C GLU A 224 25.05 -47.52 -14.36
N GLU A 225 26.31 -47.90 -14.10
CA GLU A 225 27.49 -47.46 -14.88
C GLU A 225 27.43 -47.81 -16.38
N ARG A 226 26.47 -48.64 -16.81
CA ARG A 226 26.21 -48.99 -18.22
C ARG A 226 24.71 -49.05 -18.53
N GLY A 227 23.92 -48.08 -18.07
CA GLY A 227 22.46 -48.00 -18.27
C GLY A 227 21.96 -47.76 -19.71
N GLY A 228 22.63 -48.30 -20.74
CA GLY A 228 22.30 -48.06 -22.16
C GLY A 228 20.87 -48.45 -22.54
N ASP A 229 20.42 -49.64 -22.14
CA ASP A 229 19.05 -50.12 -22.39
C ASP A 229 18.00 -49.26 -21.65
N ALA A 230 18.33 -48.74 -20.46
CA ALA A 230 17.46 -47.87 -19.69
C ALA A 230 17.35 -46.46 -20.30
N VAL A 231 18.45 -45.91 -20.86
CA VAL A 231 18.41 -44.67 -21.65
C VAL A 231 17.55 -44.84 -22.91
N LEU A 232 17.68 -45.97 -23.61
CA LEU A 232 16.87 -46.27 -24.80
C LEU A 232 15.37 -46.39 -24.46
N ALA A 233 15.05 -47.03 -23.34
CA ALA A 233 13.68 -47.11 -22.83
C ALA A 233 13.12 -45.72 -22.47
N ALA A 234 13.91 -44.88 -21.79
CA ALA A 234 13.54 -43.51 -21.46
C ALA A 234 13.33 -42.64 -22.71
N MET A 235 14.14 -42.79 -23.76
CA MET A 235 13.97 -42.08 -25.03
C MET A 235 12.63 -42.41 -25.71
N GLU A 236 12.22 -43.68 -25.67
CA GLU A 236 10.96 -44.12 -26.26
C GLU A 236 9.74 -43.71 -25.40
N LEU A 237 9.88 -43.69 -24.06
CA LEU A 237 8.89 -43.09 -23.17
C LEU A 237 8.75 -41.58 -23.42
N ALA A 238 9.85 -40.84 -23.50
CA ALA A 238 9.84 -39.40 -23.83
C ALA A 238 9.18 -39.13 -25.20
N ARG A 239 9.45 -39.95 -26.22
CA ARG A 239 8.77 -39.87 -27.54
C ARG A 239 7.26 -40.11 -27.45
N ARG A 240 6.81 -41.00 -26.55
CA ARG A 240 5.37 -41.26 -26.32
C ARG A 240 4.71 -40.12 -25.56
N VAL A 241 5.39 -39.52 -24.59
CA VAL A 241 4.97 -38.31 -23.88
C VAL A 241 4.84 -37.14 -24.86
N GLU A 242 5.85 -36.89 -25.69
CA GLU A 242 5.87 -35.86 -26.77
C GLU A 242 4.64 -35.97 -27.68
N ARG A 243 4.38 -37.16 -28.24
CA ARG A 243 3.22 -37.42 -29.11
C ARG A 243 1.88 -37.24 -28.38
N THR A 244 1.75 -37.81 -27.18
CA THR A 244 0.49 -37.75 -26.42
C THR A 244 0.18 -36.30 -26.00
N ALA A 245 1.18 -35.55 -25.55
CA ALA A 245 1.06 -34.13 -25.22
C ALA A 245 0.68 -33.28 -26.43
N THR A 246 1.26 -33.57 -27.61
CA THR A 246 0.91 -32.90 -28.87
C THR A 246 -0.55 -33.17 -29.25
N ASP A 247 -0.99 -34.43 -29.21
CA ASP A 247 -2.36 -34.86 -29.54
C ASP A 247 -3.43 -34.22 -28.63
N ILE A 248 -3.11 -33.90 -27.37
CA ILE A 248 -4.01 -33.22 -26.42
C ILE A 248 -3.74 -31.70 -26.27
N GLY A 249 -2.86 -31.13 -27.10
CA GLY A 249 -2.64 -29.67 -27.21
C GLY A 249 -1.75 -29.05 -26.12
N LEU A 250 -0.95 -29.84 -25.41
CA LEU A 250 -0.01 -29.38 -24.37
C LEU A 250 1.37 -29.06 -24.97
N LEU A 251 1.44 -27.99 -25.75
CA LEU A 251 2.66 -27.61 -26.48
C LEU A 251 3.91 -27.47 -25.59
N SER A 252 3.79 -26.94 -24.37
CA SER A 252 4.94 -26.83 -23.46
C SER A 252 5.47 -28.19 -23.00
N VAL A 253 4.58 -29.15 -22.73
CA VAL A 253 4.94 -30.53 -22.35
C VAL A 253 5.55 -31.27 -23.54
N ALA A 254 4.99 -31.07 -24.74
CA ALA A 254 5.53 -31.66 -25.96
C ALA A 254 6.96 -31.16 -26.27
N VAL A 255 7.22 -29.85 -26.13
CA VAL A 255 8.55 -29.26 -26.32
C VAL A 255 9.54 -29.81 -25.30
N SER A 256 9.24 -29.79 -23.99
CA SER A 256 10.17 -30.31 -22.97
C SER A 256 10.42 -31.82 -23.10
N ALA A 257 9.43 -32.60 -23.56
CA ALA A 257 9.63 -34.02 -23.85
C ALA A 257 10.54 -34.26 -25.07
N ALA A 258 10.44 -33.42 -26.10
CA ALA A 258 11.34 -33.47 -27.26
C ALA A 258 12.77 -33.03 -26.90
N GLU A 259 12.93 -31.99 -26.06
CA GLU A 259 14.22 -31.53 -25.55
C GLU A 259 14.91 -32.60 -24.69
N LEU A 260 14.18 -33.22 -23.76
CA LEU A 260 14.67 -34.34 -22.95
C LEU A 260 15.07 -35.53 -23.83
N ARG A 261 14.28 -35.86 -24.86
CA ARG A 261 14.63 -36.93 -25.82
C ARG A 261 15.92 -36.63 -26.59
N GLY A 262 16.10 -35.40 -27.07
CA GLY A 262 17.32 -34.99 -27.76
C GLY A 262 18.57 -35.01 -26.86
N ALA A 263 18.41 -34.69 -25.58
CA ALA A 263 19.49 -34.83 -24.59
C ALA A 263 19.85 -36.30 -24.36
N LEU A 264 18.87 -37.20 -24.26
CA LEU A 264 19.12 -38.64 -24.09
C LEU A 264 19.77 -39.27 -25.33
N GLU A 265 19.37 -38.86 -26.54
CA GLU A 265 20.03 -39.24 -27.81
C GLU A 265 21.53 -38.84 -27.80
N ALA A 266 21.89 -37.70 -27.20
CA ALA A 266 23.28 -37.28 -27.03
C ALA A 266 24.04 -38.02 -25.90
N VAL A 267 23.35 -38.49 -24.86
CA VAL A 267 23.94 -39.35 -23.82
C VAL A 267 24.21 -40.75 -24.36
N GLU A 268 23.29 -41.33 -25.15
CA GLU A 268 23.50 -42.62 -25.84
C GLU A 268 24.72 -42.56 -26.78
N GLY A 269 24.88 -41.46 -27.51
CA GLY A 269 26.05 -41.19 -28.35
C GLY A 269 27.36 -40.94 -27.59
N GLY A 270 27.35 -40.94 -26.25
CA GLY A 270 28.53 -40.71 -25.41
C GLY A 270 29.03 -39.26 -25.42
N HIS A 271 28.18 -38.30 -25.80
CA HIS A 271 28.54 -36.87 -25.90
C HIS A 271 28.22 -36.06 -24.63
N LEU A 272 27.37 -36.59 -23.74
CA LEU A 272 26.95 -35.97 -22.48
C LEU A 272 26.83 -37.02 -21.38
N HIS A 273 26.98 -36.64 -20.11
CA HIS A 273 26.68 -37.53 -18.99
C HIS A 273 25.27 -37.28 -18.43
N LEU A 274 24.55 -38.38 -18.16
CA LEU A 274 23.14 -38.36 -17.77
C LEU A 274 22.85 -37.45 -16.54
N HIS A 275 23.78 -37.43 -15.58
CA HIS A 275 23.64 -36.67 -14.32
C HIS A 275 23.80 -35.15 -14.47
N GLU A 276 24.43 -34.67 -15.55
CA GLU A 276 24.67 -33.23 -15.77
C GLU A 276 23.45 -32.52 -16.36
N VAL A 277 22.59 -33.27 -17.05
CA VAL A 277 21.52 -32.72 -17.91
C VAL A 277 20.12 -33.00 -17.36
N LEU A 278 19.94 -34.10 -16.63
CA LEU A 278 18.63 -34.57 -16.19
C LEU A 278 17.82 -33.57 -15.35
N PRO A 279 18.34 -32.99 -14.25
CA PRO A 279 17.54 -32.10 -13.39
C PRO A 279 17.01 -30.89 -14.16
N ALA A 280 17.82 -30.34 -15.07
CA ALA A 280 17.47 -29.14 -15.84
C ALA A 280 16.35 -29.36 -16.87
N LEU A 281 16.12 -30.60 -17.33
CA LEU A 281 15.12 -30.92 -18.37
C LEU A 281 13.93 -31.73 -17.85
N LEU A 282 14.12 -32.55 -16.82
CA LEU A 282 13.07 -33.35 -16.20
C LEU A 282 12.14 -32.50 -15.33
N ASP A 283 12.67 -31.54 -14.57
CA ASP A 283 11.86 -30.64 -13.73
C ASP A 283 10.87 -29.78 -14.56
N PRO A 284 11.27 -29.12 -15.67
CA PRO A 284 10.33 -28.43 -16.56
C PRO A 284 9.24 -29.33 -17.14
N LEU A 285 9.57 -30.58 -17.48
CA LEU A 285 8.59 -31.54 -18.01
C LEU A 285 7.56 -31.93 -16.94
N LEU A 286 8.01 -32.27 -15.73
CA LEU A 286 7.16 -32.57 -14.58
C LEU A 286 6.28 -31.38 -14.21
N LEU A 287 6.85 -30.17 -14.13
CA LEU A 287 6.12 -28.92 -13.88
C LEU A 287 5.08 -28.62 -14.97
N GLY A 288 5.41 -28.87 -16.24
CA GLY A 288 4.53 -28.67 -17.38
C GLY A 288 3.33 -29.62 -17.36
N VAL A 289 3.55 -30.88 -16.98
CA VAL A 289 2.50 -31.91 -16.85
C VAL A 289 1.61 -31.59 -15.65
N HIS A 290 2.19 -31.30 -14.48
CA HIS A 290 1.44 -30.92 -13.29
C HIS A 290 0.54 -29.69 -13.57
N ALA A 291 1.09 -28.64 -14.18
CA ALA A 291 0.34 -27.44 -14.60
C ALA A 291 -0.71 -27.67 -15.70
N ALA A 292 -0.77 -28.89 -16.26
CA ALA A 292 -1.71 -29.28 -17.30
C ALA A 292 -2.88 -30.15 -16.83
N ASN A 293 -2.89 -30.56 -15.56
CA ASN A 293 -3.89 -31.47 -15.00
C ASN A 293 -5.34 -30.94 -15.18
N PRO A 294 -6.23 -31.66 -15.88
CA PRO A 294 -7.62 -31.25 -16.09
C PRO A 294 -8.44 -31.27 -14.78
N GLY A 295 -8.05 -32.08 -13.79
CA GLY A 295 -8.62 -32.04 -12.45
C GLY A 295 -8.35 -30.71 -11.73
N GLU A 296 -7.21 -30.07 -11.98
CA GLU A 296 -6.87 -28.75 -11.42
C GLU A 296 -7.31 -27.58 -12.30
N ARG A 297 -7.38 -27.77 -13.63
CA ARG A 297 -7.89 -26.74 -14.57
C ARG A 297 -9.37 -26.41 -14.37
N ALA A 298 -10.13 -27.25 -13.68
CA ALA A 298 -11.54 -27.02 -13.37
C ALA A 298 -11.79 -26.04 -12.20
N GLU A 299 -10.83 -25.79 -11.29
CA GLU A 299 -11.04 -24.92 -10.11
C GLU A 299 -10.57 -23.46 -10.29
N VAL A 300 -9.87 -23.09 -11.37
CA VAL A 300 -9.27 -21.75 -11.53
C VAL A 300 -9.84 -20.95 -12.70
N ALA A 301 -11.18 -20.88 -12.79
CA ALA A 301 -11.90 -19.81 -13.47
C ALA A 301 -13.40 -19.81 -13.11
N ASP A 302 -13.74 -19.56 -11.85
CA ASP A 302 -15.10 -19.11 -11.51
C ASP A 302 -15.17 -17.58 -11.74
N PRO A 303 -15.87 -17.09 -12.77
CA PRO A 303 -15.89 -15.66 -13.10
C PRO A 303 -16.61 -14.80 -12.05
N GLU A 304 -17.32 -15.40 -11.08
CA GLU A 304 -18.04 -14.71 -10.01
C GLU A 304 -17.20 -14.54 -8.73
N LEU A 305 -16.02 -15.19 -8.65
CA LEU A 305 -15.06 -14.99 -7.58
C LEU A 305 -14.18 -13.76 -7.87
N HIS A 306 -14.51 -12.61 -7.27
CA HIS A 306 -13.71 -11.38 -7.34
C HIS A 306 -12.39 -11.48 -6.56
N LEU A 307 -11.45 -12.28 -7.07
CA LEU A 307 -10.07 -12.39 -6.62
C LEU A 307 -9.36 -11.02 -6.69
N ALA A 308 -8.47 -10.71 -5.74
CA ALA A 308 -7.69 -9.47 -5.77
C ALA A 308 -6.90 -9.37 -7.08
N ARG A 309 -6.96 -8.25 -7.79
CA ARG A 309 -6.41 -8.09 -9.13
C ARG A 309 -5.05 -7.39 -9.06
N VAL A 310 -3.98 -8.16 -9.22
CA VAL A 310 -2.60 -7.68 -9.21
C VAL A 310 -2.09 -7.56 -10.64
N LEU A 311 -1.54 -6.40 -10.99
CA LEU A 311 -0.76 -6.19 -12.21
C LEU A 311 0.72 -6.34 -11.88
N LEU A 312 1.46 -7.15 -12.64
CA LEU A 312 2.89 -7.33 -12.49
C LEU A 312 3.60 -6.90 -13.77
N ILE A 313 4.48 -5.91 -13.65
CA ILE A 313 5.36 -5.43 -14.72
C ILE A 313 6.76 -5.98 -14.46
N ASP A 314 7.16 -6.96 -15.25
CA ASP A 314 8.47 -7.62 -15.18
C ASP A 314 8.85 -8.08 -16.59
N ASP A 315 10.14 -8.13 -16.89
CA ASP A 315 10.68 -8.57 -18.17
C ASP A 315 11.18 -10.03 -18.14
N GLU A 316 11.35 -10.62 -16.95
CA GLU A 316 11.83 -11.99 -16.80
C GLU A 316 10.72 -13.06 -16.83
N PRO A 317 10.78 -14.04 -17.74
CA PRO A 317 9.78 -15.13 -17.82
C PRO A 317 9.66 -15.96 -16.53
N GLN A 318 10.77 -16.15 -15.80
CA GLN A 318 10.79 -16.89 -14.54
C GLN A 318 10.00 -16.16 -13.43
N SER A 319 10.07 -14.82 -13.41
CA SER A 319 9.29 -13.97 -12.49
C SER A 319 7.78 -14.19 -12.70
N PHE A 320 7.34 -14.29 -13.95
CA PHE A 320 5.93 -14.58 -14.27
C PHE A 320 5.47 -15.96 -13.79
N ALA A 321 6.33 -16.99 -13.90
CA ALA A 321 6.01 -18.33 -13.41
C ALA A 321 5.86 -18.35 -11.88
N ALA A 322 6.83 -17.79 -11.16
CA ALA A 322 6.80 -17.65 -9.69
C ALA A 322 5.58 -16.85 -9.22
N ALA A 323 5.29 -15.73 -9.87
CA ALA A 323 4.17 -14.86 -9.51
C ALA A 323 2.79 -15.51 -9.77
N ARG A 324 2.65 -16.31 -10.84
CA ARG A 324 1.43 -17.10 -11.10
C ARG A 324 1.29 -18.28 -10.13
N ALA A 325 2.39 -18.90 -9.70
CA ALA A 325 2.37 -19.92 -8.65
C ALA A 325 1.94 -19.33 -7.30
N ALA A 326 2.52 -18.18 -6.91
CA ALA A 326 2.12 -17.42 -5.73
C ALA A 326 0.63 -17.02 -5.75
N ALA A 327 0.09 -16.66 -6.92
CA ALA A 327 -1.31 -16.32 -7.11
C ALA A 327 -2.27 -17.51 -6.90
N ARG A 328 -1.92 -18.69 -7.42
CA ARG A 328 -2.70 -19.93 -7.22
C ARG A 328 -2.81 -20.31 -5.75
N GLN A 329 -1.71 -20.20 -5.00
CA GLN A 329 -1.65 -20.57 -3.57
C GLN A 329 -2.49 -19.68 -2.63
N ARG A 330 -2.93 -18.50 -3.09
CA ARG A 330 -3.46 -17.43 -2.21
C ARG A 330 -4.71 -16.70 -2.74
N LEU A 331 -5.37 -17.25 -3.76
CA LEU A 331 -6.65 -16.75 -4.29
C LEU A 331 -6.65 -15.26 -4.68
N PHE A 332 -5.63 -14.84 -5.46
CA PHE A 332 -5.62 -13.56 -6.17
C PHE A 332 -5.40 -13.77 -7.68
N ALA A 333 -5.95 -12.88 -8.50
CA ALA A 333 -5.79 -12.91 -9.96
C ALA A 333 -4.62 -12.01 -10.36
N ILE A 334 -3.63 -12.58 -11.05
CA ILE A 334 -2.46 -11.82 -11.53
C ILE A 334 -2.47 -11.67 -13.05
N ARG A 335 -2.17 -10.46 -13.52
CA ARG A 335 -1.85 -10.14 -14.92
C ARG A 335 -0.37 -9.79 -14.97
N CYS A 336 0.37 -10.46 -15.85
CA CYS A 336 1.78 -10.18 -16.04
C CYS A 336 1.98 -9.56 -17.42
N VAL A 337 2.64 -8.40 -17.46
CA VAL A 337 2.91 -7.59 -18.64
C VAL A 337 4.40 -7.23 -18.69
N ARG A 338 4.92 -6.93 -19.89
CA ARG A 338 6.34 -6.64 -20.09
C ARG A 338 6.68 -5.15 -20.23
N SER A 339 5.67 -4.29 -20.33
CA SER A 339 5.85 -2.84 -20.47
C SER A 339 4.80 -2.03 -19.70
N ALA A 340 5.16 -0.79 -19.36
CA ALA A 340 4.29 0.25 -18.86
C ALA A 340 3.17 0.61 -19.86
N GLU A 341 3.43 0.56 -21.16
CA GLU A 341 2.41 0.82 -22.18
C GLU A 341 1.29 -0.24 -22.13
N GLU A 342 1.65 -1.52 -22.08
CA GLU A 342 0.74 -2.65 -21.90
C GLU A 342 0.03 -2.57 -20.54
N ALA A 343 0.76 -2.22 -19.47
CA ALA A 343 0.21 -2.01 -18.14
C ALA A 343 -0.84 -0.88 -18.10
N CYS A 344 -0.55 0.26 -18.73
CA CYS A 344 -1.47 1.40 -18.82
C CYS A 344 -2.70 1.05 -19.67
N ALA A 345 -2.55 0.27 -20.74
CA ALA A 345 -3.66 -0.22 -21.54
C ALA A 345 -4.58 -1.15 -20.72
N LEU A 346 -4.02 -2.12 -20.00
CA LEU A 346 -4.80 -3.00 -19.12
C LEU A 346 -5.46 -2.25 -17.96
N ALA A 347 -4.74 -1.35 -17.28
CA ALA A 347 -5.28 -0.58 -16.16
C ALA A 347 -6.44 0.36 -16.56
N ARG A 348 -6.52 0.76 -17.84
CA ARG A 348 -7.67 1.48 -18.40
C ARG A 348 -8.84 0.55 -18.78
N ALA A 349 -8.55 -0.70 -19.14
CA ALA A 349 -9.55 -1.67 -19.59
C ALA A 349 -10.20 -2.47 -18.44
N GLU A 350 -9.45 -2.77 -17.38
CA GLU A 350 -9.90 -3.56 -16.24
C GLU A 350 -9.32 -3.04 -14.91
N PRO A 351 -10.08 -3.09 -13.79
CA PRO A 351 -9.63 -2.58 -12.51
C PRO A 351 -8.56 -3.48 -11.88
N PHE A 352 -7.59 -2.85 -11.21
CA PHE A 352 -6.56 -3.51 -10.40
C PHE A 352 -6.53 -2.93 -8.98
N ASP A 353 -6.19 -3.78 -8.00
CA ASP A 353 -6.06 -3.39 -6.59
C ASP A 353 -4.61 -3.02 -6.23
N LEU A 354 -3.63 -3.48 -7.03
CA LEU A 354 -2.19 -3.23 -6.87
C LEU A 354 -1.47 -3.42 -8.21
N ALA A 355 -0.51 -2.56 -8.52
CA ALA A 355 0.53 -2.85 -9.52
C ALA A 355 1.91 -3.00 -8.90
N LEU A 356 2.60 -4.08 -9.23
CA LEU A 356 3.97 -4.38 -8.85
C LEU A 356 4.90 -4.21 -10.04
N LEU A 357 6.01 -3.52 -9.85
CA LEU A 357 7.00 -3.27 -10.90
C LEU A 357 8.37 -3.79 -10.46
N ARG A 358 9.10 -4.48 -11.34
CA ARG A 358 10.54 -4.66 -11.17
C ARG A 358 11.21 -3.28 -11.13
N PHE A 359 12.05 -3.00 -10.14
CA PHE A 359 12.74 -1.72 -10.01
C PHE A 359 13.73 -1.49 -11.17
N ASP A 360 14.47 -2.53 -11.53
CA ASP A 360 15.49 -2.54 -12.58
C ASP A 360 14.94 -3.20 -13.88
N LEU A 361 13.87 -2.68 -14.49
CA LEU A 361 13.42 -3.10 -15.83
C LEU A 361 14.48 -2.75 -16.89
N HIS A 362 14.75 -3.67 -17.81
CA HIS A 362 15.76 -3.55 -18.87
C HIS A 362 15.27 -2.84 -20.13
N HIS A 363 13.96 -2.94 -20.45
CA HIS A 363 13.38 -2.45 -21.71
C HIS A 363 12.62 -1.12 -21.60
N GLU A 364 12.57 -0.56 -20.40
CA GLU A 364 12.03 0.77 -20.12
C GLU A 364 13.12 1.58 -19.42
N GLN A 365 12.91 2.87 -19.13
CA GLN A 365 13.91 3.74 -18.47
C GLN A 365 14.01 3.43 -16.96
N GLY A 366 14.14 2.14 -16.61
CA GLY A 366 13.93 1.59 -15.27
C GLY A 366 12.45 1.48 -14.90
N GLY A 367 12.16 0.66 -13.87
CA GLY A 367 10.81 0.52 -13.32
C GLY A 367 10.25 1.81 -12.72
N VAL A 368 11.14 2.73 -12.34
CA VAL A 368 10.82 4.09 -11.91
C VAL A 368 10.01 4.84 -12.98
N SER A 369 10.48 4.86 -14.23
CA SER A 369 9.77 5.51 -15.34
C SER A 369 8.45 4.82 -15.64
N ALA A 370 8.42 3.48 -15.57
CA ALA A 370 7.20 2.69 -15.72
C ALA A 370 6.13 3.02 -14.66
N ALA A 371 6.55 3.23 -13.41
CA ALA A 371 5.66 3.63 -12.32
C ALA A 371 5.15 5.07 -12.48
N GLU A 372 6.00 6.00 -12.93
CA GLU A 372 5.62 7.39 -13.21
C GLU A 372 4.56 7.46 -14.34
N GLN A 373 4.76 6.69 -15.42
CA GLN A 373 3.78 6.57 -16.51
C GLN A 373 2.45 5.96 -16.03
N LEU A 374 2.49 4.85 -15.28
CA LEU A 374 1.29 4.21 -14.76
C LEU A 374 0.56 5.08 -13.72
N ARG A 375 1.29 5.85 -12.91
CA ARG A 375 0.72 6.83 -11.99
C ARG A 375 0.03 7.97 -12.74
N ALA A 376 0.62 8.49 -13.82
CA ALA A 376 0.01 9.52 -14.65
C ALA A 376 -1.26 9.01 -15.34
N ALA A 377 -1.26 7.76 -15.81
CA ALA A 377 -2.42 7.13 -16.44
C ALA A 377 -3.52 6.73 -15.43
N HIS A 378 -3.16 6.36 -14.20
CA HIS A 378 -4.09 5.83 -13.21
C HIS A 378 -3.72 6.25 -11.76
N PRO A 379 -3.92 7.52 -11.37
CA PRO A 379 -3.37 8.10 -10.14
C PRO A 379 -3.69 7.33 -8.85
N GLY A 380 -4.91 6.79 -8.74
CA GLY A 380 -5.39 6.06 -7.56
C GLY A 380 -4.98 4.59 -7.46
N LEU A 381 -4.21 4.04 -8.42
CA LEU A 381 -3.76 2.64 -8.36
C LEU A 381 -2.57 2.51 -7.38
N PRO A 382 -2.63 1.69 -6.32
CA PRO A 382 -1.50 1.48 -5.43
C PRO A 382 -0.32 0.82 -6.17
N LEU A 383 0.89 1.39 -6.07
CA LEU A 383 2.09 0.91 -6.76
C LEU A 383 3.12 0.35 -5.78
N GLY A 384 3.77 -0.76 -6.14
CA GLY A 384 4.85 -1.36 -5.37
C GLY A 384 6.04 -1.77 -6.23
N PHE A 385 7.22 -1.84 -5.64
CA PHE A 385 8.45 -2.22 -6.33
C PHE A 385 9.04 -3.55 -5.85
N LEU A 386 9.62 -4.29 -6.79
CA LEU A 386 10.34 -5.55 -6.59
C LEU A 386 11.81 -5.39 -7.01
N ALA A 387 12.76 -5.79 -6.18
CA ALA A 387 14.18 -5.80 -6.52
C ALA A 387 14.88 -7.03 -5.92
N GLU A 388 15.98 -7.47 -6.53
CA GLU A 388 16.85 -8.52 -5.95
C GLU A 388 17.56 -8.00 -4.69
N ALA A 389 18.09 -6.78 -4.76
CA ALA A 389 18.75 -6.10 -3.65
C ALA A 389 18.23 -4.67 -3.46
N TRP A 390 18.03 -4.29 -2.19
CA TRP A 390 17.51 -2.99 -1.77
C TRP A 390 18.60 -2.14 -1.10
N SER A 391 19.14 -1.18 -1.84
CA SER A 391 19.98 -0.11 -1.27
C SER A 391 19.13 1.04 -0.70
N PRO A 392 19.67 1.89 0.19
CA PRO A 392 18.98 3.08 0.68
C PRO A 392 18.50 4.00 -0.45
N ALA A 393 19.31 4.20 -1.50
CA ALA A 393 18.94 5.01 -2.66
C ALA A 393 17.75 4.44 -3.43
N ARG A 394 17.68 3.10 -3.64
CA ARG A 394 16.51 2.46 -4.28
C ARG A 394 15.24 2.63 -3.44
N ARG A 395 15.33 2.48 -2.11
CA ARG A 395 14.18 2.71 -1.21
C ARG A 395 13.72 4.16 -1.23
N HIS A 396 14.66 5.12 -1.26
CA HIS A 396 14.35 6.55 -1.38
C HIS A 396 13.58 6.84 -2.68
N ARG A 397 14.11 6.40 -3.82
CA ARG A 397 13.46 6.64 -5.12
C ARG A 397 12.10 5.95 -5.24
N ALA A 398 11.94 4.75 -4.68
CA ALA A 398 10.62 4.12 -4.59
C ALA A 398 9.62 4.94 -3.75
N ALA A 399 10.07 5.54 -2.64
CA ALA A 399 9.23 6.37 -1.78
C ALA A 399 8.83 7.71 -2.43
N GLU A 400 9.72 8.34 -3.20
CA GLU A 400 9.44 9.58 -3.96
C GLU A 400 8.24 9.43 -4.93
N ILE A 401 8.11 8.27 -5.56
CA ILE A 401 7.03 7.93 -6.53
C ILE A 401 5.72 7.53 -5.82
N GLY A 402 5.71 7.55 -4.48
CA GLY A 402 4.58 7.12 -3.66
C GLY A 402 4.34 5.62 -3.73
N ALA A 403 5.40 4.81 -3.76
CA ALA A 403 5.25 3.36 -3.68
C ALA A 403 4.74 2.93 -2.30
N VAL A 404 3.63 2.19 -2.28
CA VAL A 404 3.01 1.62 -1.07
C VAL A 404 3.70 0.33 -0.61
N LEU A 405 4.65 -0.19 -1.39
CA LEU A 405 5.41 -1.41 -1.08
C LEU A 405 6.82 -1.37 -1.72
N THR A 406 7.80 -1.88 -0.99
CA THR A 406 9.08 -2.35 -1.52
C THR A 406 9.30 -3.79 -1.06
N ALA A 407 9.54 -4.73 -1.97
CA ALA A 407 9.71 -6.15 -1.66
C ALA A 407 10.91 -6.77 -2.39
N ALA A 408 11.49 -7.81 -1.80
CA ALA A 408 12.57 -8.58 -2.41
C ALA A 408 12.00 -9.58 -3.46
N ARG A 409 12.81 -9.93 -4.46
CA ARG A 409 12.55 -11.06 -5.37
C ARG A 409 13.20 -12.35 -4.81
N PRO A 410 12.67 -13.55 -5.10
CA PRO A 410 11.47 -13.83 -5.91
C PRO A 410 10.16 -13.47 -5.19
N LEU A 411 9.11 -13.20 -5.96
CA LEU A 411 7.79 -12.86 -5.43
C LEU A 411 7.10 -14.10 -4.84
N THR A 412 7.01 -14.18 -3.52
CA THR A 412 6.32 -15.28 -2.82
C THR A 412 4.86 -14.95 -2.53
N GLY A 413 4.04 -15.99 -2.33
CA GLY A 413 2.65 -15.84 -1.89
C GLY A 413 2.53 -15.07 -0.58
N ASP A 414 3.48 -15.23 0.35
CA ASP A 414 3.50 -14.52 1.64
C ASP A 414 3.84 -13.03 1.49
N THR A 415 4.87 -12.70 0.71
CA THR A 415 5.25 -11.31 0.46
C THR A 415 4.11 -10.54 -0.21
N LEU A 416 3.43 -11.15 -1.20
CA LEU A 416 2.30 -10.53 -1.86
C LEU A 416 1.03 -10.50 -0.98
N SER A 417 0.80 -11.53 -0.17
CA SER A 417 -0.28 -11.51 0.84
C SER A 417 -0.08 -10.39 1.86
N ALA A 418 1.14 -10.20 2.36
CA ALA A 418 1.48 -9.12 3.29
C ALA A 418 1.35 -7.74 2.64
N ALA A 419 1.73 -7.60 1.36
CA ALA A 419 1.53 -6.38 0.58
C ALA A 419 0.05 -6.03 0.41
N LEU A 420 -0.76 -6.99 -0.05
CA LEU A 420 -2.21 -6.80 -0.22
C LEU A 420 -2.89 -6.53 1.12
N ARG A 421 -2.49 -7.19 2.22
CA ARG A 421 -2.93 -6.86 3.59
C ARG A 421 -2.60 -5.43 3.99
N ARG A 422 -1.47 -4.87 3.54
CA ARG A 422 -1.04 -3.51 3.87
C ARG A 422 -1.82 -2.44 3.10
N ILE A 423 -2.17 -2.75 1.85
CA ILE A 423 -2.92 -1.88 0.94
C ILE A 423 -4.41 -1.90 1.26
N ALA A 424 -4.96 -3.10 1.47
CA ALA A 424 -6.34 -3.32 1.88
C ALA A 424 -6.47 -3.45 3.41
N SER A 425 -5.54 -2.83 4.15
CA SER A 425 -5.59 -2.78 5.62
C SER A 425 -6.76 -1.90 6.03
N PRO A 426 -7.79 -2.43 6.71
CA PRO A 426 -9.05 -1.71 6.93
C PRO A 426 -8.97 -0.64 8.03
N GLU A 427 -7.76 -0.35 8.53
CA GLU A 427 -7.49 0.81 9.40
C GLU A 427 -7.62 2.15 8.65
N GLY A 428 -7.76 2.12 7.31
CA GLY A 428 -7.82 3.31 6.46
C GLY A 428 -6.51 4.09 6.43
N GLU A 429 -6.51 5.19 5.70
CA GLU A 429 -5.44 6.19 5.76
C GLU A 429 -5.24 6.65 7.22
N PRO A 430 -4.00 6.69 7.73
CA PRO A 430 -3.70 7.28 9.03
C PRO A 430 -4.39 8.62 9.25
N ARG A 431 -5.14 8.74 10.35
CA ARG A 431 -5.90 9.96 10.65
C ARG A 431 -5.12 10.84 11.62
N VAL A 432 -4.86 12.08 11.22
CA VAL A 432 -4.29 13.10 12.09
C VAL A 432 -5.36 14.14 12.39
N LEU A 433 -5.58 14.44 13.67
CA LEU A 433 -6.23 15.68 14.07
C LEU A 433 -5.13 16.72 14.25
N LEU A 434 -5.22 17.84 13.54
CA LEU A 434 -4.28 18.96 13.62
C LEU A 434 -5.00 20.17 14.21
N VAL A 435 -4.50 20.70 15.32
CA VAL A 435 -5.07 21.83 16.05
C VAL A 435 -4.04 22.95 16.12
N ASP A 436 -4.29 24.05 15.40
CA ASP A 436 -3.37 25.19 15.29
C ASP A 436 -4.17 26.38 14.74
N ASP A 437 -4.09 27.55 15.39
CA ASP A 437 -4.92 28.70 15.05
C ASP A 437 -4.50 29.41 13.74
N ASP A 438 -3.33 29.10 13.16
CA ASP A 438 -2.95 29.59 11.83
C ASP A 438 -3.57 28.73 10.70
N PRO A 439 -4.52 29.27 9.92
CA PRO A 439 -5.11 28.58 8.78
C PRO A 439 -4.09 28.31 7.64
N ASN A 440 -2.99 29.06 7.57
CA ASN A 440 -1.94 28.82 6.57
C ASN A 440 -1.08 27.62 6.95
N PHE A 441 -0.60 27.59 8.20
CA PHE A 441 0.16 26.47 8.74
C PHE A 441 -0.60 25.15 8.62
N THR A 442 -1.86 25.13 9.08
CA THR A 442 -2.71 23.94 8.97
C THR A 442 -2.95 23.49 7.53
N ARG A 443 -3.13 24.43 6.59
CA ARG A 443 -3.27 24.11 5.15
C ARG A 443 -1.99 23.49 4.57
N VAL A 444 -0.81 24.03 4.89
CA VAL A 444 0.48 23.48 4.45
C VAL A 444 0.70 22.09 5.04
N MET A 445 0.48 21.92 6.34
CA MET A 445 0.63 20.65 7.04
C MET A 445 -0.32 19.57 6.48
N THR A 446 -1.58 19.94 6.20
CA THR A 446 -2.56 19.07 5.53
C THR A 446 -2.06 18.58 4.17
N MET A 447 -1.45 19.45 3.35
CA MET A 447 -0.88 19.05 2.07
C MET A 447 0.35 18.15 2.22
N LEU A 448 1.25 18.44 3.16
CA LEU A 448 2.46 17.64 3.41
C LEU A 448 2.14 16.23 3.90
N LEU A 449 1.22 16.12 4.87
CA LEU A 449 0.76 14.84 5.40
C LEU A 449 -0.10 14.08 4.38
N GLY A 450 -0.96 14.78 3.61
CA GLY A 450 -1.72 14.17 2.51
C GLY A 450 -0.84 13.49 1.47
N ARG A 451 0.31 14.10 1.09
CA ARG A 451 1.29 13.51 0.15
C ARG A 451 1.88 12.18 0.64
N VAL A 452 1.89 11.90 1.94
CA VAL A 452 2.36 10.63 2.50
C VAL A 452 1.24 9.64 2.86
N GLY A 453 0.01 9.90 2.41
CA GLY A 453 -1.15 9.04 2.61
C GLY A 453 -1.79 9.18 4.00
N VAL A 454 -1.66 10.35 4.63
CA VAL A 454 -2.24 10.64 5.95
C VAL A 454 -3.43 11.59 5.77
N ALA A 455 -4.61 11.15 6.21
CA ALA A 455 -5.83 11.95 6.21
C ALA A 455 -5.82 12.94 7.39
N VAL A 456 -5.75 14.24 7.10
CA VAL A 456 -5.71 15.30 8.13
C VAL A 456 -7.07 15.95 8.28
N THR A 457 -7.55 16.07 9.52
CA THR A 457 -8.61 17.02 9.89
C THR A 457 -7.96 18.20 10.60
N ALA A 458 -8.06 19.39 10.00
CA ALA A 458 -7.54 20.63 10.59
C ALA A 458 -8.62 21.36 11.40
N ILE A 459 -8.25 21.88 12.57
CA ILE A 459 -9.08 22.66 13.48
C ILE A 459 -8.32 23.94 13.83
N ASN A 460 -8.83 25.10 13.38
CA ASN A 460 -8.27 26.42 13.69
C ASN A 460 -8.95 27.11 14.88
N ASP A 461 -9.87 26.43 15.54
CA ASP A 461 -10.59 26.90 16.71
C ASP A 461 -10.40 25.87 17.83
N PRO A 462 -9.43 26.05 18.75
CA PRO A 462 -8.99 24.98 19.64
C PRO A 462 -10.07 24.54 20.63
N GLU A 463 -11.08 25.37 20.89
CA GLU A 463 -12.29 25.01 21.65
C GLU A 463 -13.05 23.83 21.04
N ARG A 464 -12.92 23.60 19.72
CA ARG A 464 -13.57 22.48 19.01
C ARG A 464 -12.76 21.18 19.05
N ALA A 465 -11.51 21.20 19.50
CA ALA A 465 -10.60 20.06 19.41
C ALA A 465 -11.15 18.81 20.11
N LEU A 466 -11.67 18.95 21.33
CA LEU A 466 -12.22 17.82 22.10
C LEU A 466 -13.48 17.20 21.44
N GLY A 467 -14.30 18.01 20.78
CA GLY A 467 -15.42 17.51 19.98
C GLY A 467 -14.93 16.75 18.75
N ALA A 468 -13.99 17.35 18.02
CA ALA A 468 -13.40 16.79 16.80
C ALA A 468 -12.68 15.44 17.04
N LEU A 469 -12.08 15.21 18.20
CA LEU A 469 -11.51 13.89 18.57
C LEU A 469 -12.55 12.76 18.43
N THR A 470 -13.77 12.99 18.88
CA THR A 470 -14.85 11.99 18.89
C THR A 470 -15.35 11.67 17.48
N GLU A 471 -15.46 12.69 16.63
CA GLU A 471 -15.90 12.56 15.24
C GLU A 471 -14.81 11.94 14.35
N THR A 472 -13.55 12.36 14.52
CA THR A 472 -12.44 11.97 13.65
C THR A 472 -11.78 10.65 14.06
N ARG A 473 -11.79 10.29 15.35
CA ARG A 473 -11.08 9.15 15.94
C ARG A 473 -9.64 9.02 15.43
N PRO A 474 -8.76 10.00 15.71
CA PRO A 474 -7.45 10.04 15.09
C PRO A 474 -6.52 8.92 15.59
N ASP A 475 -5.46 8.69 14.81
CA ASP A 475 -4.29 7.88 15.17
C ASP A 475 -3.17 8.73 15.79
N LEU A 476 -3.24 10.06 15.62
CA LEU A 476 -2.31 11.04 16.19
C LEU A 476 -3.01 12.40 16.34
N LEU A 477 -2.81 13.08 17.48
CA LEU A 477 -3.06 14.50 17.64
C LEU A 477 -1.76 15.27 17.38
N ILE A 478 -1.82 16.28 16.53
CA ILE A 478 -0.81 17.32 16.41
C ILE A 478 -1.44 18.61 16.92
N VAL A 479 -0.79 19.30 17.86
CA VAL A 479 -1.31 20.52 18.48
C VAL A 479 -0.22 21.59 18.56
N ASP A 480 -0.56 22.85 18.31
CA ASP A 480 0.35 23.96 18.60
C ASP A 480 0.42 24.20 20.11
N ALA A 481 1.63 24.40 20.63
CA ALA A 481 1.86 24.66 22.04
C ALA A 481 1.23 25.99 22.50
N LEU A 482 1.12 27.00 21.63
CA LEU A 482 0.70 28.36 22.00
C LEU A 482 -0.42 28.88 21.10
N MET A 483 -1.67 28.70 21.53
CA MET A 483 -2.85 29.20 20.80
C MET A 483 -3.67 30.19 21.66
N PRO A 484 -4.39 31.15 21.04
CA PRO A 484 -5.34 31.99 21.75
C PRO A 484 -6.50 31.19 22.36
N ARG A 485 -7.00 31.66 23.51
CA ARG A 485 -8.14 31.11 24.30
C ARG A 485 -7.90 29.76 24.97
N VAL A 486 -7.19 28.83 24.33
CA VAL A 486 -6.89 27.49 24.87
C VAL A 486 -5.42 27.16 24.61
N ASP A 487 -4.64 27.01 25.69
CA ASP A 487 -3.24 26.59 25.64
C ASP A 487 -3.13 25.14 25.12
N GLY A 488 -2.13 24.87 24.25
CA GLY A 488 -1.86 23.52 23.76
C GLY A 488 -1.45 22.55 24.86
N LEU A 489 -0.77 23.04 25.90
CA LEU A 489 -0.41 22.30 27.11
C LEU A 489 -1.66 21.86 27.86
N ASP A 490 -2.65 22.75 28.02
CA ASP A 490 -3.91 22.44 28.70
C ASP A 490 -4.79 21.49 27.87
N LEU A 491 -4.81 21.63 26.55
CA LEU A 491 -5.45 20.66 25.66
C LEU A 491 -4.79 19.27 25.76
N CYS A 492 -3.45 19.21 25.85
CA CYS A 492 -2.72 17.96 26.05
C CYS A 492 -3.07 17.31 27.40
N ARG A 493 -3.09 18.08 28.49
CA ARG A 493 -3.55 17.62 29.83
C ARG A 493 -4.99 17.10 29.77
N ALA A 494 -5.90 17.83 29.13
CA ALA A 494 -7.30 17.44 28.97
C ALA A 494 -7.46 16.11 28.21
N VAL A 495 -6.66 15.89 27.15
CA VAL A 495 -6.60 14.61 26.42
C VAL A 495 -6.13 13.47 27.33
N ARG A 496 -5.06 13.68 28.11
CA ARG A 496 -4.51 12.67 29.03
C ARG A 496 -5.43 12.31 30.18
N THR A 497 -6.27 13.24 30.64
CA THR A 497 -7.26 12.97 31.69
C THR A 497 -8.53 12.25 31.20
N ASN A 498 -8.68 12.02 29.89
CA ASN A 498 -9.86 11.38 29.30
C ASN A 498 -9.57 9.91 28.96
N PRO A 499 -10.21 8.91 29.61
CA PRO A 499 -9.98 7.47 29.34
C PRO A 499 -10.34 6.98 27.93
N ALA A 500 -10.89 7.83 27.06
CA ALA A 500 -11.07 7.52 25.64
C ALA A 500 -9.86 7.91 24.77
N TRP A 501 -8.96 8.76 25.28
CA TRP A 501 -7.88 9.40 24.52
C TRP A 501 -6.53 9.44 25.26
N ASP A 502 -6.44 8.89 26.46
CA ASP A 502 -5.20 8.80 27.26
C ASP A 502 -4.06 8.10 26.50
N GLU A 503 -4.36 7.06 25.69
CA GLU A 503 -3.42 6.39 24.79
C GLU A 503 -3.23 7.03 23.38
N LEU A 504 -3.94 8.12 23.05
CA LEU A 504 -3.78 8.80 21.75
C LEU A 504 -2.42 9.53 21.73
N PRO A 505 -1.49 9.26 20.79
CA PRO A 505 -0.24 9.99 20.79
C PRO A 505 -0.46 11.48 20.50
N VAL A 506 0.30 12.33 21.19
CA VAL A 506 0.23 13.80 21.06
C VAL A 506 1.59 14.37 20.68
N VAL A 507 1.73 14.92 19.47
CA VAL A 507 2.92 15.66 19.05
C VAL A 507 2.63 17.14 19.17
N MET A 508 3.40 17.87 19.97
CA MET A 508 3.28 19.32 20.05
C MET A 508 4.24 20.00 19.10
N LEU A 509 3.77 21.04 18.44
CA LEU A 509 4.57 21.93 17.61
C LEU A 509 4.70 23.27 18.31
N THR A 510 5.86 23.91 18.31
CA THR A 510 6.06 25.21 18.97
C THR A 510 6.89 26.15 18.12
N GLY A 511 6.52 27.43 18.09
CA GLY A 511 7.36 28.49 17.49
C GLY A 511 8.56 28.89 18.34
N MET A 512 8.65 28.43 19.60
CA MET A 512 9.67 28.82 20.56
C MET A 512 10.74 27.74 20.75
N SER A 513 12.01 28.12 20.58
CA SER A 513 13.17 27.30 20.92
C SER A 513 13.60 27.50 22.37
N GLY A 514 13.77 26.40 23.10
CA GLY A 514 14.28 26.39 24.47
C GLY A 514 14.07 25.01 25.09
N ARG A 515 14.90 24.63 26.09
CA ARG A 515 14.70 23.35 26.78
C ARG A 515 13.41 23.35 27.59
N ASP A 516 13.06 24.47 28.22
CA ASP A 516 11.93 24.56 29.14
C ASP A 516 10.59 24.35 28.44
N VAL A 517 10.45 24.82 27.19
CA VAL A 517 9.28 24.58 26.33
C VAL A 517 9.12 23.09 26.01
N VAL A 518 10.23 22.38 25.77
CA VAL A 518 10.22 20.93 25.53
C VAL A 518 9.89 20.18 26.82
N VAL A 519 10.47 20.57 27.95
CA VAL A 519 10.21 19.96 29.27
C VAL A 519 8.75 20.13 29.67
N ALA A 520 8.24 21.37 29.71
CA ALA A 520 6.84 21.67 30.04
C ALA A 520 5.86 20.92 29.12
N GLY A 521 6.23 20.72 27.85
CA GLY A 521 5.43 19.96 26.90
C GLY A 521 5.37 18.45 27.19
N LEU A 522 6.51 17.85 27.52
CA LEU A 522 6.57 16.44 27.94
C LEU A 522 5.88 16.22 29.29
N GLU A 523 5.99 17.17 30.22
CA GLU A 523 5.29 17.16 31.53
C GLU A 523 3.76 17.33 31.39
N ALA A 524 3.29 18.09 30.39
CA ALA A 524 1.88 18.12 30.01
C ALA A 524 1.39 16.78 29.38
N GLY A 525 2.29 15.82 29.18
CA GLY A 525 2.02 14.48 28.68
C GLY A 525 2.17 14.34 27.17
N ALA A 526 2.84 15.26 26.47
CA ALA A 526 3.11 15.09 25.04
C ALA A 526 4.07 13.93 24.79
N ASP A 527 3.86 13.23 23.67
CA ASP A 527 4.74 12.16 23.19
C ASP A 527 6.05 12.70 22.61
N ASP A 528 5.99 13.86 21.97
CA ASP A 528 7.06 14.53 21.24
C ASP A 528 6.78 16.04 21.23
N VAL A 529 7.83 16.87 21.21
CA VAL A 529 7.74 18.34 21.08
C VAL A 529 8.73 18.79 20.01
N LEU A 530 8.22 19.44 18.97
CA LEU A 530 8.97 19.79 17.75
C LEU A 530 8.88 21.29 17.46
N LEU A 531 9.91 21.84 16.84
CA LEU A 531 9.90 23.24 16.40
C LEU A 531 9.07 23.41 15.11
N LYS A 532 8.24 24.46 15.05
CA LYS A 532 7.65 24.98 13.81
C LYS A 532 8.81 25.50 12.95
N GLY A 533 9.17 24.74 11.91
CA GLY A 533 10.40 24.95 11.13
C GLY A 533 11.41 23.79 11.19
N ILE A 534 11.08 22.70 11.90
CA ILE A 534 11.75 21.40 11.76
C ILE A 534 11.79 20.94 10.29
N ASP A 535 12.83 20.18 9.92
CA ASP A 535 12.91 19.56 8.60
C ASP A 535 11.65 18.72 8.29
N THR A 536 11.18 18.81 7.04
CA THR A 536 9.95 18.14 6.61
C THR A 536 10.12 16.62 6.64
N GLN A 537 11.29 16.06 6.28
CA GLN A 537 11.49 14.62 6.35
C GLN A 537 11.59 14.13 7.79
N GLU A 538 12.21 14.89 8.68
CA GLU A 538 12.24 14.59 10.12
C GLU A 538 10.82 14.60 10.72
N LEU A 539 10.02 15.64 10.44
CA LEU A 539 8.63 15.70 10.88
C LEU A 539 7.82 14.50 10.39
N LEU A 540 7.90 14.21 9.09
CA LEU A 540 7.20 13.06 8.49
C LEU A 540 7.66 11.73 9.09
N ALA A 541 8.95 11.57 9.38
CA ALA A 541 9.50 10.38 10.03
C ALA A 541 8.99 10.23 11.47
N ARG A 542 8.99 11.30 12.27
CA ARG A 542 8.48 11.30 13.65
C ARG A 542 6.97 11.03 13.69
N VAL A 543 6.18 11.73 12.87
CA VAL A 543 4.73 11.52 12.73
C VAL A 543 4.41 10.08 12.36
N ARG A 544 5.06 9.52 11.32
CA ARG A 544 4.91 8.11 10.94
C ARG A 544 5.28 7.17 12.09
N ALA A 545 6.40 7.39 12.77
CA ALA A 545 6.84 6.53 13.87
C ALA A 545 5.94 6.57 15.12
N ARG A 546 5.14 7.63 15.32
CA ARG A 546 4.10 7.71 16.36
C ARG A 546 2.81 7.00 15.92
N ILE A 547 2.34 7.26 14.69
CA ILE A 547 1.20 6.58 14.07
C ILE A 547 1.41 5.06 14.05
N ASP A 548 2.56 4.60 13.57
CA ASP A 548 2.88 3.17 13.47
C ASP A 548 2.94 2.50 14.84
N ARG A 549 3.43 3.20 15.88
CA ARG A 549 3.42 2.72 17.27
C ARG A 549 2.01 2.65 17.85
N SER A 550 1.21 3.70 17.69
CA SER A 550 -0.18 3.70 18.18
C SER A 550 -1.02 2.64 17.48
N ARG A 551 -0.95 2.55 16.15
CA ARG A 551 -1.57 1.47 15.38
C ARG A 551 -1.03 0.09 15.77
N ALA A 552 0.26 -0.07 16.10
CA ALA A 552 0.79 -1.33 16.60
C ALA A 552 0.33 -1.67 18.04
N ALA A 553 0.11 -0.68 18.90
CA ALA A 553 -0.46 -0.87 20.24
C ALA A 553 -1.94 -1.25 20.14
N ARG A 554 -2.75 -0.48 19.39
CA ARG A 554 -4.13 -0.81 19.03
C ARG A 554 -4.22 -2.21 18.43
N ARG A 555 -3.38 -2.57 17.45
CA ARG A 555 -3.29 -3.94 16.90
C ARG A 555 -2.93 -5.04 17.89
N ARG A 556 -2.42 -4.76 19.09
CA ARG A 556 -2.27 -5.79 20.15
C ARG A 556 -3.53 -5.83 21.03
N ALA A 557 -4.06 -4.68 21.45
CA ALA A 557 -5.28 -4.59 22.23
C ALA A 557 -6.51 -5.15 21.47
N ASP A 558 -6.59 -4.88 20.16
CA ASP A 558 -7.66 -5.28 19.25
C ASP A 558 -7.64 -6.76 18.85
N ARG A 559 -6.70 -7.56 19.37
CA ARG A 559 -6.58 -8.98 19.02
C ARG A 559 -6.92 -9.89 20.19
N ASP A 560 -7.55 -11.01 19.90
CA ASP A 560 -7.74 -12.09 20.85
C ASP A 560 -6.38 -12.71 21.17
N ALA A 561 -5.95 -12.69 22.44
CA ALA A 561 -4.60 -13.09 22.84
C ALA A 561 -4.26 -14.56 22.54
N ARG A 562 -5.27 -15.41 22.38
CA ARG A 562 -5.13 -16.81 21.97
C ARG A 562 -5.02 -16.91 20.46
N THR A 563 -6.12 -16.62 19.76
CA THR A 563 -6.26 -16.85 18.32
C THR A 563 -5.57 -15.82 17.44
N GLY A 564 -5.14 -14.67 17.96
CA GLY A 564 -4.55 -13.56 17.21
C GLY A 564 -5.44 -13.00 16.09
N LEU A 565 -6.74 -13.28 16.10
CA LEU A 565 -7.75 -12.65 15.24
C LEU A 565 -8.27 -11.37 15.91
N TYR A 566 -9.07 -10.55 15.23
CA TYR A 566 -9.67 -9.38 15.90
C TYR A 566 -10.54 -9.83 17.09
N ASN A 567 -10.43 -9.16 18.23
CA ASN A 567 -11.27 -9.41 19.39
C ASN A 567 -12.72 -9.00 19.11
N ARG A 568 -13.65 -9.30 20.03
CA ARG A 568 -15.09 -9.02 19.85
C ARG A 568 -15.41 -7.54 19.56
N ARG A 569 -14.76 -6.60 20.24
CA ARG A 569 -14.97 -5.15 20.05
C ARG A 569 -14.46 -4.72 18.68
N ALA A 570 -13.19 -5.00 18.39
CA ALA A 570 -12.57 -4.64 17.13
C ALA A 570 -13.28 -5.27 15.93
N SER A 571 -13.75 -6.52 16.06
CA SER A 571 -14.57 -7.20 15.05
C SER A 571 -15.86 -6.45 14.71
N ALA A 572 -16.54 -5.89 15.70
CA ALA A 572 -17.76 -5.10 15.49
C ALA A 572 -17.46 -3.76 14.81
N GLU A 573 -16.44 -3.03 15.27
CA GLU A 573 -16.00 -1.76 14.66
C GLU A 573 -15.57 -1.96 13.19
N GLN A 574 -14.83 -3.03 12.91
CA GLN A 574 -14.35 -3.39 11.57
C GLN A 574 -15.44 -3.91 10.63
N LEU A 575 -16.47 -4.58 11.16
CA LEU A 575 -17.65 -4.99 10.39
C LEU A 575 -18.47 -3.77 9.97
N ALA A 576 -18.68 -2.83 10.90
CA ALA A 576 -19.38 -1.58 10.60
C ALA A 576 -18.70 -0.80 9.47
N ALA A 577 -17.37 -0.63 9.54
CA ALA A 577 -16.59 0.00 8.47
C ALA A 577 -16.78 -0.68 7.11
N ARG A 578 -16.77 -2.02 7.04
CA ARG A 578 -16.98 -2.76 5.79
C ARG A 578 -18.41 -2.64 5.24
N VAL A 579 -19.43 -2.60 6.10
CA VAL A 579 -20.82 -2.39 5.67
C VAL A 579 -21.01 -0.99 5.07
N GLU A 580 -20.44 0.05 5.69
CA GLU A 580 -20.45 1.41 5.13
C GLU A 580 -19.69 1.50 3.80
N GLU A 581 -18.52 0.87 3.69
CA GLU A 581 -17.76 0.82 2.44
C GLU A 581 -18.51 0.08 1.33
N ALA A 582 -19.06 -1.10 1.62
CA ALA A 582 -19.87 -1.88 0.69
C ALA A 582 -21.08 -1.08 0.20
N ARG A 583 -21.74 -0.34 1.09
CA ARG A 583 -22.85 0.56 0.74
C ARG A 583 -22.40 1.71 -0.15
N ARG A 584 -21.29 2.38 0.18
CA ARG A 584 -20.72 3.50 -0.58
C ARG A 584 -20.32 3.07 -2.00
N LEU A 585 -19.68 1.90 -2.13
CA LEU A 585 -19.20 1.36 -3.40
C LEU A 585 -20.27 0.56 -4.17
N ARG A 586 -21.46 0.35 -3.58
CA ARG A 586 -22.53 -0.52 -4.11
C ARG A 586 -22.03 -1.94 -4.45
N ARG A 587 -21.24 -2.51 -3.55
CA ARG A 587 -20.67 -3.87 -3.67
C ARG A 587 -21.32 -4.81 -2.66
N ASN A 588 -21.37 -6.09 -3.01
CA ASN A 588 -21.83 -7.13 -2.09
C ASN A 588 -20.77 -7.36 -0.99
N LEU A 589 -21.22 -7.68 0.21
CA LEU A 589 -20.37 -8.08 1.33
C LEU A 589 -20.99 -9.29 2.00
N SER A 590 -20.35 -10.45 1.87
CA SER A 590 -20.75 -11.62 2.64
C SER A 590 -20.20 -11.54 4.06
N VAL A 591 -21.06 -11.79 5.04
CA VAL A 591 -20.75 -11.84 6.47
C VAL A 591 -21.06 -13.24 6.95
N ALA A 592 -20.13 -13.88 7.64
CA ALA A 592 -20.24 -15.27 8.04
C ALA A 592 -19.81 -15.49 9.48
N LEU A 593 -20.52 -16.40 10.14
CA LEU A 593 -20.17 -16.88 11.48
C LEU A 593 -19.85 -18.36 11.43
N VAL A 594 -18.70 -18.70 12.02
CA VAL A 594 -18.24 -20.07 12.21
C VAL A 594 -18.30 -20.38 13.71
N ARG A 595 -19.12 -21.37 14.09
CA ARG A 595 -19.33 -21.75 15.49
C ARG A 595 -18.80 -23.16 15.74
N LEU A 596 -17.93 -23.27 16.74
CA LEU A 596 -17.43 -24.54 17.25
C LEU A 596 -18.43 -25.09 18.28
N GLU A 597 -18.70 -26.38 18.15
CA GLU A 597 -19.54 -27.19 19.03
C GLU A 597 -18.81 -28.50 19.37
N GLY A 598 -19.05 -29.01 20.58
CA GLY A 598 -18.34 -30.14 21.16
C GLY A 598 -18.01 -29.91 22.65
N PRO A 599 -17.34 -30.86 23.33
CA PRO A 599 -16.87 -30.68 24.70
C PRO A 599 -15.87 -29.52 24.82
N ALA A 600 -15.84 -28.85 25.99
CA ALA A 600 -14.95 -27.69 26.20
C ALA A 600 -13.46 -27.96 25.88
N PRO A 601 -12.84 -29.09 26.28
CA PRO A 601 -11.44 -29.39 25.92
C PRO A 601 -11.21 -29.54 24.40
N VAL A 602 -12.19 -30.08 23.68
CA VAL A 602 -12.15 -30.28 22.22
C VAL A 602 -12.26 -28.94 21.50
N ILE A 603 -13.20 -28.08 21.93
CA ILE A 603 -13.31 -26.70 21.43
C ILE A 603 -12.00 -25.94 21.73
N ASP A 604 -11.45 -26.07 22.93
CA ASP A 604 -10.21 -25.41 23.33
C ASP A 604 -9.01 -25.80 22.45
N ALA A 605 -8.87 -27.08 22.10
CA ALA A 605 -7.84 -27.55 21.17
C ALA A 605 -8.05 -27.02 19.74
N ALA A 606 -9.30 -26.84 19.32
CA ALA A 606 -9.68 -26.45 17.97
C ALA A 606 -9.61 -24.94 17.65
N LEU A 607 -9.49 -24.07 18.67
CA LEU A 607 -9.49 -22.61 18.48
C LEU A 607 -8.34 -22.10 17.60
N GLU A 608 -7.10 -22.54 17.84
CA GLU A 608 -5.95 -22.09 17.04
C GLU A 608 -5.94 -22.69 15.63
N PRO A 609 -6.16 -24.01 15.44
CA PRO A 609 -6.30 -24.59 14.11
C PRO A 609 -7.41 -23.94 13.28
N THR A 610 -8.56 -23.60 13.88
CA THR A 610 -9.63 -22.88 13.17
C THR A 610 -9.18 -21.48 12.74
N ALA A 611 -8.53 -20.74 13.62
CA ALA A 611 -8.00 -19.41 13.29
C ALA A 611 -6.90 -19.46 12.21
N GLN A 612 -6.06 -20.49 12.22
CA GLN A 612 -5.04 -20.72 11.21
C GLN A 612 -5.64 -21.09 9.85
N ALA A 613 -6.64 -21.99 9.81
CA ALA A 613 -7.36 -22.35 8.58
C ALA A 613 -8.04 -21.13 7.97
N LEU A 614 -8.79 -20.36 8.77
CA LEU A 614 -9.45 -19.13 8.33
C LEU A 614 -8.46 -18.10 7.75
N ARG A 615 -7.29 -17.91 8.37
CA ARG A 615 -6.23 -17.02 7.85
C ARG A 615 -5.56 -17.51 6.57
N GLY A 616 -5.39 -18.83 6.43
CA GLY A 616 -4.73 -19.44 5.28
C GLY A 616 -5.63 -19.53 4.05
N GLY A 617 -6.93 -19.74 4.28
CA GLY A 617 -7.93 -19.97 3.23
C GLY A 617 -8.72 -18.75 2.76
N LEU A 618 -8.72 -17.65 3.51
CA LEU A 618 -9.37 -16.39 3.13
C LEU A 618 -8.37 -15.30 2.73
N ARG A 619 -8.87 -14.24 2.07
CA ARG A 619 -8.03 -13.19 1.51
C ARG A 619 -7.48 -12.30 2.62
N GLY A 620 -6.33 -11.67 2.36
CA GLY A 620 -5.71 -10.76 3.34
C GLY A 620 -6.57 -9.56 3.76
N TYR A 621 -7.56 -9.19 2.94
CA TYR A 621 -8.51 -8.12 3.23
C TYR A 621 -9.86 -8.59 3.80
N ASP A 622 -10.07 -9.89 3.93
CA ASP A 622 -11.27 -10.42 4.56
C ASP A 622 -11.17 -10.18 6.08
N LEU A 623 -12.25 -9.69 6.70
CA LEU A 623 -12.24 -9.46 8.14
C LEU A 623 -12.27 -10.81 8.86
N LEU A 624 -11.31 -11.05 9.74
CA LEU A 624 -11.25 -12.24 10.59
C LEU A 624 -11.24 -11.86 12.07
N GLY A 625 -12.25 -12.31 12.81
CA GLY A 625 -12.47 -11.98 14.20
C GLY A 625 -12.93 -13.15 15.06
N ARG A 626 -12.76 -13.05 16.37
CA ARG A 626 -13.33 -13.94 17.37
C ARG A 626 -14.37 -13.14 18.18
N VAL A 627 -15.64 -13.35 17.85
CA VAL A 627 -16.77 -12.58 18.39
C VAL A 627 -17.42 -13.22 19.63
N GLY A 628 -17.08 -14.48 19.91
CA GLY A 628 -17.52 -15.21 21.10
C GLY A 628 -16.52 -16.30 21.52
N PRO A 629 -16.74 -16.97 22.66
CA PRO A 629 -15.83 -18.00 23.17
C PRO A 629 -15.62 -19.14 22.16
N THR A 630 -16.68 -19.52 21.43
CA THR A 630 -16.67 -20.59 20.41
C THR A 630 -17.03 -20.08 19.01
N THR A 631 -17.01 -18.76 18.77
CA THR A 631 -17.57 -18.16 17.55
C THR A 631 -16.62 -17.19 16.88
N PHE A 632 -16.35 -17.45 15.61
CA PHE A 632 -15.54 -16.64 14.72
C PHE A 632 -16.41 -15.87 13.72
N LEU A 633 -15.94 -14.69 13.33
CA LEU A 633 -16.48 -13.86 12.27
C LEU A 633 -15.52 -13.89 11.07
N ALA A 634 -16.08 -14.12 9.88
CA ALA A 634 -15.42 -13.89 8.60
C ALA A 634 -16.25 -12.92 7.76
N THR A 635 -15.63 -12.00 7.02
CA THR A 635 -16.35 -11.23 5.98
C THR A 635 -15.61 -11.27 4.66
N LEU A 636 -16.31 -11.66 3.59
CA LEU A 636 -15.74 -11.73 2.24
C LEU A 636 -16.26 -10.55 1.41
N ALA A 637 -15.38 -9.58 1.16
CA ALA A 637 -15.74 -8.38 0.41
C ALA A 637 -15.91 -8.70 -1.09
N SER A 638 -16.85 -7.99 -1.74
CA SER A 638 -17.18 -8.17 -3.16
C SER A 638 -17.50 -9.64 -3.54
N THR A 639 -18.06 -10.42 -2.62
CA THR A 639 -18.30 -11.86 -2.81
C THR A 639 -19.75 -12.18 -2.46
N PRO A 640 -20.55 -12.78 -3.37
CA PRO A 640 -21.94 -13.16 -3.10
C PRO A 640 -22.02 -14.35 -2.11
N GLY A 641 -23.17 -14.51 -1.46
CA GLY A 641 -23.34 -15.42 -0.32
C GLY A 641 -23.13 -16.91 -0.63
N ASP A 642 -23.43 -17.34 -1.85
CA ASP A 642 -23.23 -18.71 -2.33
C ASP A 642 -21.74 -19.03 -2.58
N ALA A 643 -21.02 -18.13 -3.26
CA ALA A 643 -19.58 -18.23 -3.45
C ALA A 643 -18.84 -18.15 -2.11
N ALA A 644 -19.25 -17.26 -1.21
CA ALA A 644 -18.72 -17.20 0.14
C ALA A 644 -18.98 -18.49 0.93
N THR A 645 -20.16 -19.09 0.80
CA THR A 645 -20.47 -20.40 1.42
C THR A 645 -19.57 -21.51 0.89
N ARG A 646 -19.31 -21.57 -0.43
CA ARG A 646 -18.40 -22.56 -1.03
C ARG A 646 -16.98 -22.42 -0.50
N VAL A 647 -16.43 -21.20 -0.49
CA VAL A 647 -15.08 -20.93 0.02
C VAL A 647 -14.99 -21.28 1.51
N LEU A 648 -15.92 -20.80 2.34
CA LEU A 648 -15.88 -21.01 3.78
C LEU A 648 -16.04 -22.48 4.18
N ARG A 649 -16.84 -23.28 3.45
CA ARG A 649 -16.93 -24.73 3.67
C ARG A 649 -15.59 -25.42 3.45
N ARG A 650 -14.93 -25.20 2.31
CA ARG A 650 -13.61 -25.78 2.02
C ARG A 650 -12.56 -25.39 3.08
N VAL A 651 -12.63 -24.16 3.59
CA VAL A 651 -11.72 -23.68 4.65
C VAL A 651 -12.03 -24.32 6.01
N ILE A 652 -13.30 -24.53 6.33
CA ILE A 652 -13.74 -25.21 7.56
C ILE A 652 -13.41 -26.70 7.51
N GLU A 653 -13.63 -27.37 6.38
CA GLU A 653 -13.32 -28.79 6.17
C GLU A 653 -11.81 -29.09 6.36
N ALA A 654 -10.93 -28.10 6.12
CA ALA A 654 -9.50 -28.21 6.40
C ALA A 654 -9.12 -28.12 7.90
N VAL A 655 -10.06 -27.85 8.81
CA VAL A 655 -9.79 -27.81 10.26
C VAL A 655 -9.66 -29.25 10.80
N PRO A 656 -8.52 -29.63 11.40
CA PRO A 656 -8.30 -30.99 11.88
C PRO A 656 -9.16 -31.34 13.10
N GLY A 657 -9.44 -32.63 13.28
CA GLY A 657 -10.15 -33.16 14.45
C GLY A 657 -11.68 -33.10 14.39
N GLN A 658 -12.27 -32.69 13.25
CA GLN A 658 -13.71 -32.76 13.04
C GLN A 658 -14.19 -34.21 12.92
N THR A 659 -15.34 -34.52 13.53
CA THR A 659 -16.02 -35.82 13.41
C THR A 659 -17.55 -35.64 13.51
N THR A 660 -18.29 -36.67 13.13
CA THR A 660 -19.76 -36.74 13.28
C THR A 660 -20.21 -37.07 14.71
N ASP A 661 -19.31 -37.60 15.55
CA ASP A 661 -19.60 -38.07 16.91
C ASP A 661 -20.07 -36.94 17.84
N GLU A 662 -20.89 -37.27 18.85
CA GLU A 662 -21.44 -36.27 19.79
C GLU A 662 -20.38 -35.64 20.70
N ASP A 663 -19.35 -36.41 21.08
CA ASP A 663 -18.19 -35.95 21.86
C ASP A 663 -17.12 -35.24 21.00
N GLY A 664 -17.37 -35.10 19.71
CA GLY A 664 -16.44 -34.57 18.72
C GLY A 664 -16.52 -33.08 18.46
N LEU A 665 -15.57 -32.58 17.65
CA LEU A 665 -15.59 -31.22 17.13
C LEU A 665 -16.53 -31.13 15.92
N ARG A 666 -17.50 -30.21 15.98
CA ARG A 666 -18.35 -29.84 14.83
C ARG A 666 -18.29 -28.33 14.61
N LEU A 667 -18.10 -27.90 13.36
CA LEU A 667 -18.10 -26.49 12.96
C LEU A 667 -19.38 -26.18 12.17
N ARG A 668 -20.21 -25.30 12.71
CA ARG A 668 -21.41 -24.77 12.03
C ARG A 668 -21.12 -23.45 11.34
N LEU A 669 -21.72 -23.26 10.16
CA LEU A 669 -21.51 -22.10 9.29
C LEU A 669 -22.84 -21.44 8.91
N GLY A 670 -23.01 -20.19 9.32
CA GLY A 670 -24.07 -19.30 8.81
C GLY A 670 -23.46 -18.16 8.00
N VAL A 671 -23.83 -18.06 6.73
CA VAL A 671 -23.40 -16.99 5.81
C VAL A 671 -24.61 -16.15 5.43
N VAL A 672 -24.44 -14.83 5.45
CA VAL A 672 -25.41 -13.82 4.96
C VAL A 672 -24.72 -12.85 4.01
N CYS A 673 -25.48 -12.16 3.16
CA CYS A 673 -24.96 -11.18 2.21
C CYS A 673 -25.63 -9.81 2.37
N PHE A 674 -24.83 -8.76 2.56
CA PHE A 674 -25.28 -7.38 2.37
C PHE A 674 -25.40 -7.09 0.86
N PRO A 675 -26.46 -6.38 0.40
CA PRO A 675 -27.56 -5.80 1.18
C PRO A 675 -28.81 -6.69 1.33
N GLU A 676 -28.78 -7.93 0.84
CA GLU A 676 -29.95 -8.80 0.70
C GLU A 676 -30.53 -9.29 2.04
N ASP A 677 -29.65 -9.65 2.98
CA ASP A 677 -29.99 -10.27 4.27
C ASP A 677 -29.99 -9.27 5.45
N GLY A 678 -29.71 -7.99 5.20
CA GLY A 678 -29.64 -6.96 6.24
C GLY A 678 -29.02 -5.66 5.74
N GLY A 679 -29.51 -4.53 6.27
CA GLY A 679 -29.01 -3.20 5.97
C GLY A 679 -27.94 -2.71 6.95
N SER A 680 -27.94 -3.20 8.20
CA SER A 680 -26.98 -2.82 9.25
C SER A 680 -26.05 -3.98 9.69
N PRO A 681 -24.90 -3.67 10.34
CA PRO A 681 -24.03 -4.68 10.94
C PRO A 681 -24.73 -5.58 11.96
N GLU A 682 -25.63 -5.03 12.76
CA GLU A 682 -26.38 -5.77 13.79
C GLU A 682 -27.42 -6.72 13.17
N GLU A 683 -28.08 -6.30 12.08
CA GLU A 683 -29.02 -7.13 11.32
C GLU A 683 -28.29 -8.31 10.68
N LEU A 684 -27.18 -8.07 9.99
CA LEU A 684 -26.35 -9.11 9.37
C LEU A 684 -25.80 -10.09 10.41
N MET A 685 -25.32 -9.58 11.55
CA MET A 685 -24.83 -10.41 12.66
C MET A 685 -25.94 -11.31 13.23
N ARG A 686 -27.17 -10.78 13.38
CA ARG A 686 -28.33 -11.54 13.85
C ARG A 686 -28.75 -12.62 12.87
N ALA A 687 -28.90 -12.27 11.59
CA ALA A 687 -29.26 -13.21 10.53
C ALA A 687 -28.20 -14.32 10.35
N ALA A 688 -26.91 -13.99 10.51
CA ALA A 688 -25.83 -14.99 10.50
C ALA A 688 -25.92 -15.95 11.70
N LEU A 689 -26.23 -15.44 12.90
CA LEU A 689 -26.45 -16.26 14.11
C LEU A 689 -27.67 -17.18 13.97
N GLU A 690 -28.72 -16.73 13.27
CA GLU A 690 -29.90 -17.54 12.97
C GLU A 690 -29.55 -18.67 11.98
N ARG A 691 -28.83 -18.37 10.89
CA ARG A 691 -28.34 -19.39 9.94
C ARG A 691 -27.37 -20.41 10.55
N VAL A 692 -26.63 -20.04 11.61
CA VAL A 692 -25.81 -20.97 12.43
C VAL A 692 -26.67 -21.91 13.29
N ARG A 693 -27.95 -21.60 13.56
CA ARG A 693 -28.85 -22.46 14.35
C ARG A 693 -29.71 -23.39 13.49
N GLU A 694 -29.97 -23.01 12.25
CA GLU A 694 -30.82 -23.76 11.30
C GLU A 694 -30.07 -24.90 10.56
N ARG A 695 -28.74 -24.95 10.67
CA ARG A 695 -27.84 -25.92 10.02
C ARG A 695 -26.82 -26.43 11.05
#